data_AF-A0A2E6BGB4-F1
#
_entry.id   AF-A0A2E6BGB4-F1
#
_cell.length_a   1.000
_cell.length_b   1.000
_cell.length_c   1.000
_cell.angle_alpha   90.00
_cell.angle_beta   90.00
_cell.angle_gamma   90.00
#
_symmetry.space_group_name_H-M   'P 1'
#
loop_
_entity.id
_entity.type
_entity.pdbx_description
1 polymer ?
#
loop_
_entity_poly.entity_id
_entity_poly.type
_entity_poly.pdbx_seq_one_letter_code
_entity_poly.pdbx_strand_id
1 'polypeptide(L)'
;MKFSDTLNSLLTTSCMMLALAVTPAVAQSSDQDAMRAADFTLMDQHGKAFNLHYYGQRRAVILSAHSHDTGQSAEVARTLQAQPWLERGVPIALINPVPDTARETLLAHAEQQNIELPILADDAGLIAHTYQLDLVGETLVIDPNRWEVKYRGPALAADGSVHPELRASVAQLLEQQPGDYREVAMPNAVPLPRHAAQPATASYSDTIAPMLIEKCADCHRTGGIAPWAMTSHAMVQGFSPMIRETVLTRRMPPWHADPEIGEFEHDLSLSVDEKRQLVGWIDAGSPRGEGADPLTQIPAAETEWELGEPDLIVDLPAFDIPATGVLDYQFFEVKNPLDRDVWVKAVQISPGDRQVVHHAIATFGASSTLGADSDSGESLFQPQLMTFVPGNETYIYPEDTGVYVPANSSFFTQMHYTTYGRATSDQTRIGLYFADEPPEHVLQHYSILNLELEIPAGEAEHQAEAYFELQRDAVIYALFPHAHYRGRASEFAIRYPDGREEVVLSSPDYDFNWQRYFQFKDPIEAPAGTKIIHRTTYDNSTANLSNPDPSVDVTFGEQTWEEMLYGGVSFRYAEPGENDFEINVDDYMTSIVMGYMDTNMDGQIALTEMPEGARQSMVLPFTILDKDKSGGLDFDQFRQFMVQTGMSQNRSLVE
;
A
#
# COMPACT_ATOMS: atom_id res chain seq x y z
N MET A 1 29.91 -15.86 64.55
CA MET A 1 30.23 -15.32 65.90
C MET A 1 29.30 -14.14 66.15
N LYS A 2 28.12 -14.37 66.74
CA LYS A 2 27.73 -14.12 68.14
C LYS A 2 27.78 -12.64 68.59
N PHE A 3 26.56 -12.08 68.75
CA PHE A 3 26.01 -11.22 69.84
C PHE A 3 26.74 -9.94 70.29
N SER A 4 26.00 -8.81 70.32
CA SER A 4 25.44 -8.27 71.59
C SER A 4 24.63 -6.98 71.38
N ASP A 5 23.44 -6.98 71.99
CA ASP A 5 22.48 -5.88 72.15
C ASP A 5 22.83 -4.89 73.29
N THR A 6 22.01 -3.83 73.34
CA THR A 6 21.55 -2.99 74.48
C THR A 6 22.41 -1.84 75.02
N LEU A 7 21.89 -0.60 74.97
CA LEU A 7 21.21 0.03 76.13
C LEU A 7 20.44 1.33 75.76
N ASN A 8 19.24 1.45 76.35
CA ASN A 8 18.34 2.60 76.36
C ASN A 8 18.74 3.62 77.44
N SER A 9 18.55 4.92 77.20
CA SER A 9 18.32 5.92 78.27
C SER A 9 17.75 7.22 77.70
N LEU A 10 16.52 7.53 78.11
CA LEU A 10 15.80 8.79 77.89
C LEU A 10 16.51 9.98 78.55
N LEU A 11 16.46 11.16 77.91
CA LEU A 11 16.34 12.45 78.60
C LEU A 11 15.57 13.44 77.72
N THR A 12 14.38 13.74 78.21
CA THR A 12 13.41 14.74 77.78
C THR A 12 14.03 16.14 77.67
N THR A 13 13.87 16.80 76.52
CA THR A 13 13.93 18.27 76.45
C THR A 13 12.80 18.79 75.57
N SER A 14 12.04 19.70 76.13
CA SER A 14 10.81 20.31 75.62
C SER A 14 11.06 21.12 74.34
N CYS A 15 10.47 20.71 73.21
CA CYS A 15 10.45 21.51 71.97
C CYS A 15 9.28 22.50 72.01
N MET A 16 9.63 23.78 72.06
CA MET A 16 8.74 24.92 71.91
C MET A 16 8.31 25.01 70.43
N MET A 17 7.00 24.97 70.16
CA MET A 17 6.43 25.09 68.83
C MET A 17 6.76 26.47 68.23
N LEU A 18 7.51 26.50 67.13
CA LEU A 18 7.46 27.57 66.14
C LEU A 18 6.67 27.03 64.94
N ALA A 19 5.43 27.48 64.80
CA ALA A 19 4.63 27.22 63.61
C ALA A 19 5.17 28.09 62.46
N LEU A 20 6.10 27.54 61.67
CA LEU A 20 6.39 28.05 60.33
C LEU A 20 5.31 27.50 59.40
N ALA A 21 4.39 28.38 59.00
CA ALA A 21 3.48 28.12 57.90
C ALA A 21 4.31 27.98 56.61
N VAL A 22 4.68 26.75 56.27
CA VAL A 22 5.19 26.41 54.94
C VAL A 22 3.96 26.31 54.04
N THR A 23 3.63 27.41 53.37
CA THR A 23 2.82 27.33 52.16
C THR A 23 3.59 26.47 51.16
N PRO A 24 3.02 25.41 50.58
CA PRO A 24 3.65 24.79 49.43
C PRO A 24 3.54 25.83 48.31
N ALA A 25 4.65 26.49 48.03
CA ALA A 25 4.81 27.12 46.73
C ALA A 25 4.84 25.97 45.74
N VAL A 26 3.66 25.62 45.23
CA VAL A 26 3.55 24.92 43.95
C VAL A 26 4.26 25.85 42.98
N ALA A 27 5.52 25.55 42.68
CA ALA A 27 6.14 26.06 41.49
C ALA A 27 5.27 25.53 40.34
N GLN A 28 4.39 26.38 39.82
CA GLN A 28 3.87 26.18 38.48
C GLN A 28 5.09 26.26 37.57
N SER A 29 5.66 25.10 37.25
CA SER A 29 6.48 24.97 36.06
C SER A 29 5.56 25.38 34.90
N SER A 30 5.82 26.55 34.34
CA SER A 30 5.23 26.99 33.09
C SER A 30 5.89 26.26 31.90
N ASP A 31 5.97 24.93 31.97
CA ASP A 31 6.07 24.14 30.76
C ASP A 31 4.67 24.20 30.15
N GLN A 32 4.46 25.18 29.26
CA GLN A 32 3.49 24.97 28.19
C GLN A 32 4.03 23.78 27.42
N ASP A 33 3.59 22.57 27.78
CA ASP A 33 3.94 21.35 27.06
C ASP A 33 3.69 21.61 25.57
N ALA A 34 4.77 21.69 24.79
CA ALA A 34 4.69 21.91 23.36
C ALA A 34 3.75 20.84 22.79
N MET A 35 2.73 21.27 22.03
CA MET A 35 1.79 20.32 21.44
C MET A 35 2.58 19.36 20.56
N ARG A 36 2.55 18.06 20.90
CA ARG A 36 3.20 17.02 20.10
C ARG A 36 2.45 16.90 18.78
N ALA A 37 3.17 16.92 17.67
CA ALA A 37 2.60 16.65 16.35
C ALA A 37 2.23 15.16 16.26
N ALA A 38 1.01 14.87 15.83
CA ALA A 38 0.54 13.52 15.56
C ALA A 38 0.79 13.14 14.10
N ASP A 39 1.34 11.96 13.84
CA ASP A 39 1.47 11.48 12.47
C ASP A 39 0.10 11.23 11.84
N PHE A 40 0.04 11.33 10.52
CA PHE A 40 -1.16 11.07 9.74
C PHE A 40 -0.83 10.82 8.27
N THR A 41 -1.76 10.18 7.57
CA THR A 41 -1.75 10.07 6.11
C THR A 41 -3.10 10.53 5.56
N LEU A 42 -3.08 11.51 4.66
CA LEU A 42 -4.25 11.96 3.91
C LEU A 42 -3.94 11.97 2.41
N MET A 43 -4.96 11.93 1.56
CA MET A 43 -4.79 12.08 0.12
C MET A 43 -5.06 13.52 -0.29
N ASP A 44 -4.30 14.02 -1.27
CA ASP A 44 -4.53 15.33 -1.87
C ASP A 44 -5.59 15.30 -2.98
N GLN A 45 -5.84 16.45 -3.61
CA GLN A 45 -6.81 16.60 -4.68
C GLN A 45 -6.46 15.83 -5.98
N HIS A 46 -5.25 15.27 -6.08
CA HIS A 46 -4.80 14.43 -7.19
C HIS A 46 -4.77 12.94 -6.80
N GLY A 47 -5.22 12.59 -5.59
CA GLY A 47 -5.17 11.23 -5.08
C GLY A 47 -3.80 10.84 -4.53
N LYS A 48 -2.84 11.77 -4.41
CA LYS A 48 -1.50 11.45 -3.90
C LYS A 48 -1.49 11.44 -2.38
N ALA A 49 -0.87 10.42 -1.79
CA ALA A 49 -0.73 10.33 -0.34
C ALA A 49 0.29 11.35 0.21
N PHE A 50 -0.12 12.05 1.26
CA PHE A 50 0.70 12.90 2.10
C PHE A 50 0.78 12.29 3.49
N ASN A 51 1.97 11.84 3.86
CA ASN A 51 2.27 11.34 5.20
C ASN A 51 3.23 12.31 5.92
N LEU A 52 2.95 12.68 7.18
CA LEU A 52 3.78 13.65 7.90
C LEU A 52 5.16 13.07 8.23
N HIS A 53 5.24 11.80 8.63
CA HIS A 53 6.50 11.09 8.92
C HIS A 53 7.49 11.12 7.76
N TYR A 54 7.02 11.06 6.52
CA TYR A 54 7.85 11.18 5.30
C TYR A 54 8.76 12.42 5.32
N TYR A 55 8.28 13.50 5.94
CA TYR A 55 9.02 14.76 6.05
C TYR A 55 9.89 14.85 7.31
N GLY A 56 10.11 13.74 8.02
CA GLY A 56 10.87 13.63 9.27
C GLY A 56 12.27 14.25 9.22
N GLN A 57 12.91 14.26 8.05
CA GLN A 57 14.24 14.85 7.83
C GLN A 57 14.22 16.32 7.40
N ARG A 58 13.04 16.90 7.16
CA ARG A 58 12.88 18.32 6.81
C ARG A 58 13.03 19.18 8.06
N ARG A 59 13.36 20.45 7.86
CA ARG A 59 13.54 21.40 8.98
C ARG A 59 12.22 21.88 9.55
N ALA A 60 11.20 22.00 8.70
CA ALA A 60 9.87 22.42 9.09
C ALA A 60 8.84 21.83 8.13
N VAL A 61 7.61 21.65 8.60
CA VAL A 61 6.41 21.38 7.79
C VAL A 61 5.36 22.43 8.16
N ILE A 62 4.64 22.95 7.18
CA ILE A 62 3.55 23.91 7.40
C ILE A 62 2.23 23.24 7.04
N LEU A 63 1.29 23.22 7.99
CA LEU A 63 -0.09 22.77 7.76
C LEU A 63 -1.02 23.96 7.96
N SER A 64 -1.96 24.19 7.04
CA SER A 64 -2.97 25.25 7.21
C SER A 64 -4.38 24.71 7.02
N ALA A 65 -5.28 25.05 7.93
CA ALA A 65 -6.70 24.77 7.80
C ALA A 65 -7.28 25.47 6.57
N HIS A 66 -8.01 24.71 5.77
CA HIS A 66 -8.56 25.12 4.48
C HIS A 66 -10.03 24.72 4.37
N SER A 67 -10.80 25.56 3.67
CA SER A 67 -12.17 25.26 3.25
C SER A 67 -12.37 25.85 1.86
N HIS A 68 -12.81 25.02 0.93
CA HIS A 68 -13.09 25.42 -0.44
C HIS A 68 -14.36 26.31 -0.56
N ASP A 69 -15.12 26.47 0.53
CA ASP A 69 -16.33 27.32 0.60
C ASP A 69 -16.02 28.81 0.80
N THR A 70 -14.76 29.17 1.09
CA THR A 70 -14.40 30.55 1.45
C THR A 70 -13.23 31.08 0.63
N GLY A 71 -13.35 32.34 0.17
CA GLY A 71 -12.26 33.03 -0.51
C GLY A 71 -11.04 33.31 0.38
N GLN A 72 -11.22 33.32 1.70
CA GLN A 72 -10.13 33.51 2.67
C GLN A 72 -9.11 32.36 2.59
N SER A 73 -9.57 31.11 2.49
CA SER A 73 -8.69 29.94 2.34
C SER A 73 -7.82 30.03 1.09
N ALA A 74 -8.39 30.51 -0.02
CA ALA A 74 -7.69 30.65 -1.29
C ALA A 74 -6.62 31.76 -1.23
N GLU A 75 -6.88 32.87 -0.53
CA GLU A 75 -5.88 33.92 -0.29
C GLU A 75 -4.71 33.42 0.58
N VAL A 76 -5.02 32.65 1.63
CA VAL A 76 -4.00 32.00 2.49
C VAL A 76 -3.12 31.08 1.64
N ALA A 77 -3.73 30.19 0.86
CA ALA A 77 -3.03 29.23 0.01
C ALA A 77 -2.05 29.93 -0.96
N ARG A 78 -2.54 30.91 -1.74
CA ARG A 78 -1.72 31.66 -2.69
C ARG A 78 -0.60 32.44 -2.02
N THR A 79 -0.84 33.00 -0.84
CA THR A 79 0.18 33.76 -0.12
C THR A 79 1.27 32.85 0.45
N LEU A 80 0.92 31.67 0.96
CA LEU A 80 1.87 30.66 1.45
C LEU A 80 2.69 30.06 0.30
N GLN A 81 2.07 29.69 -0.82
CA GLN A 81 2.76 29.10 -1.97
C GLN A 81 3.74 30.08 -2.63
N ALA A 82 3.47 31.38 -2.56
CA ALA A 82 4.37 32.42 -3.05
C ALA A 82 5.62 32.65 -2.17
N GLN A 83 5.74 31.98 -1.03
CA GLN A 83 6.93 32.07 -0.18
C GLN A 83 8.05 31.14 -0.70
N PRO A 84 9.33 31.50 -0.50
CA PRO A 84 10.47 30.66 -0.92
C PRO A 84 10.67 29.43 -0.01
N TRP A 85 9.64 29.02 0.74
CA TRP A 85 9.73 27.94 1.72
C TRP A 85 9.76 26.58 1.05
N LEU A 86 8.94 26.36 0.01
CA LEU A 86 8.97 25.13 -0.79
C LEU A 86 10.34 24.91 -1.43
N GLU A 87 10.91 25.95 -2.05
CA GLU A 87 12.27 25.94 -2.63
C GLU A 87 13.36 25.65 -1.59
N ARG A 88 13.11 25.99 -0.32
CA ARG A 88 14.01 25.72 0.82
C ARG A 88 13.71 24.37 1.50
N GLY A 89 12.87 23.54 0.91
CA GLY A 89 12.55 22.20 1.41
C GLY A 89 11.60 22.18 2.61
N VAL A 90 10.75 23.21 2.77
CA VAL A 90 9.66 23.24 3.76
C VAL A 90 8.35 22.91 3.04
N PRO A 91 7.86 21.66 3.12
CA PRO A 91 6.56 21.29 2.57
C PRO A 91 5.44 22.10 3.23
N ILE A 92 4.44 22.47 2.42
CA ILE A 92 3.25 23.19 2.85
C ILE A 92 2.05 22.39 2.35
N ALA A 93 1.11 22.07 3.24
CA ALA A 93 -0.13 21.39 2.89
C ALA A 93 -1.35 22.05 3.53
N LEU A 94 -2.50 21.91 2.88
CA LEU A 94 -3.76 22.50 3.28
C LEU A 94 -4.70 21.41 3.78
N ILE A 95 -5.14 21.46 5.04
CA ILE A 95 -6.05 20.46 5.62
C ILE A 95 -7.49 20.91 5.38
N ASN A 96 -8.25 20.15 4.59
CA ASN A 96 -9.65 20.44 4.28
C ASN A 96 -10.57 19.40 4.96
N PRO A 97 -11.18 19.71 6.11
CA PRO A 97 -12.10 18.81 6.81
C PRO A 97 -13.58 19.02 6.45
N VAL A 98 -13.84 19.69 5.32
CA VAL A 98 -15.21 19.94 4.88
C VAL A 98 -15.86 18.59 4.56
N PRO A 99 -17.00 18.24 5.20
CA PRO A 99 -17.68 16.96 4.97
C PRO A 99 -18.13 16.78 3.52
N ASP A 100 -18.36 15.52 3.12
CA ASP A 100 -19.01 15.15 1.86
C ASP A 100 -18.41 15.81 0.61
N THR A 101 -17.10 16.03 0.62
CA THR A 101 -16.37 16.71 -0.46
C THR A 101 -15.71 15.69 -1.38
N ALA A 102 -16.17 15.61 -2.63
CA ALA A 102 -15.54 14.79 -3.66
C ALA A 102 -14.20 15.40 -4.10
N ARG A 103 -13.23 14.55 -4.51
CA ARG A 103 -11.92 15.02 -4.97
C ARG A 103 -11.99 15.97 -6.16
N GLU A 104 -12.89 15.70 -7.10
CA GLU A 104 -13.14 16.58 -8.26
C GLU A 104 -13.48 18.01 -7.84
N THR A 105 -14.20 18.18 -6.71
CA THR A 105 -14.52 19.51 -6.17
C THR A 105 -13.28 20.24 -5.67
N LEU A 106 -12.37 19.53 -4.98
CA LEU A 106 -11.10 20.10 -4.53
C LEU A 106 -10.19 20.45 -5.70
N LEU A 107 -10.13 19.57 -6.71
CA LEU A 107 -9.35 19.80 -7.92
C LEU A 107 -9.85 21.04 -8.68
N ALA A 108 -11.16 21.12 -8.95
CA ALA A 108 -11.76 22.27 -9.62
C ALA A 108 -11.59 23.57 -8.80
N HIS A 109 -11.69 23.50 -7.48
CA HIS A 109 -11.40 24.64 -6.60
C HIS A 109 -9.95 25.09 -6.73
N ALA A 110 -8.99 24.16 -6.67
CA ALA A 110 -7.57 24.44 -6.79
C ALA A 110 -7.24 25.12 -8.12
N GLU A 111 -7.74 24.58 -9.24
CA GLU A 111 -7.57 25.17 -10.57
C GLU A 111 -8.18 26.57 -10.67
N GLN A 112 -9.44 26.73 -10.23
CA GLN A 112 -10.13 28.01 -10.27
C GLN A 112 -9.41 29.09 -9.44
N GLN A 113 -8.81 28.70 -8.33
CA GLN A 113 -8.14 29.60 -7.40
C GLN A 113 -6.62 29.72 -7.62
N ASN A 114 -6.06 29.00 -8.59
CA ASN A 114 -4.61 28.88 -8.84
C ASN A 114 -3.83 28.44 -7.58
N ILE A 115 -4.34 27.41 -6.91
CA ILE A 115 -3.70 26.79 -5.75
C ILE A 115 -2.86 25.61 -6.25
N GLU A 116 -1.56 25.66 -6.03
CA GLU A 116 -0.62 24.59 -6.39
C GLU A 116 -0.26 23.70 -5.19
N LEU A 117 -0.59 24.15 -3.97
CA LEU A 117 -0.35 23.39 -2.74
C LEU A 117 -1.29 22.17 -2.66
N PRO A 118 -0.84 21.05 -2.09
CA PRO A 118 -1.71 19.91 -1.84
C PRO A 118 -2.83 20.30 -0.86
N ILE A 119 -4.07 20.07 -1.28
CA ILE A 119 -5.29 20.17 -0.49
C ILE A 119 -5.65 18.76 -0.02
N LEU A 120 -5.30 18.47 1.22
CA LEU A 120 -5.50 17.18 1.86
C LEU A 120 -6.95 17.02 2.32
N ALA A 121 -7.62 16.00 1.80
CA ALA A 121 -8.99 15.67 2.15
C ALA A 121 -9.02 14.98 3.52
N ASP A 122 -9.41 15.72 4.57
CA ASP A 122 -9.72 15.18 5.89
C ASP A 122 -11.22 14.88 5.98
N ASP A 123 -11.68 13.97 5.10
CA ASP A 123 -13.08 13.56 4.92
C ASP A 123 -13.78 13.20 6.23
N ALA A 124 -13.08 12.57 7.17
CA ALA A 124 -13.58 12.20 8.49
C ALA A 124 -13.45 13.31 9.54
N GLY A 125 -12.72 14.39 9.26
CA GLY A 125 -12.43 15.49 10.16
C GLY A 125 -11.52 15.10 11.34
N LEU A 126 -10.82 13.97 11.25
CA LEU A 126 -10.05 13.39 12.35
C LEU A 126 -8.71 14.08 12.54
N ILE A 127 -8.10 14.57 11.46
CA ILE A 127 -6.82 15.28 11.52
C ILE A 127 -7.04 16.69 12.05
N ALA A 128 -8.04 17.40 11.53
CA ALA A 128 -8.48 18.67 12.07
C ALA A 128 -8.91 18.55 13.54
N HIS A 129 -9.58 17.47 13.94
CA HIS A 129 -9.89 17.20 15.36
C HIS A 129 -8.63 16.98 16.20
N THR A 130 -7.71 16.13 15.74
CA THR A 130 -6.47 15.78 16.47
C THR A 130 -5.58 17.01 16.68
N TYR A 131 -5.46 17.86 15.68
CA TYR A 131 -4.71 19.13 15.74
C TYR A 131 -5.54 20.30 16.30
N GLN A 132 -6.82 20.06 16.62
CA GLN A 132 -7.77 21.07 17.10
C GLN A 132 -7.93 22.27 16.16
N LEU A 133 -7.78 22.09 14.85
CA LEU A 133 -7.92 23.17 13.86
C LEU A 133 -9.37 23.65 13.77
N ASP A 134 -9.66 24.80 14.36
CA ASP A 134 -11.03 25.33 14.54
C ASP A 134 -11.37 26.43 13.54
N LEU A 135 -10.36 27.06 12.92
CA LEU A 135 -10.53 28.31 12.18
C LEU A 135 -9.90 28.22 10.78
N VAL A 136 -10.57 28.80 9.79
CA VAL A 136 -10.04 28.93 8.42
C VAL A 136 -8.74 29.74 8.44
N GLY A 137 -7.69 29.22 7.79
CA GLY A 137 -6.38 29.85 7.74
C GLY A 137 -5.58 29.77 9.05
N GLU A 138 -6.04 28.95 10.01
CA GLU A 138 -5.23 28.56 11.16
C GLU A 138 -4.08 27.67 10.70
N THR A 139 -2.86 28.07 11.01
CA THR A 139 -1.63 27.49 10.47
C THR A 139 -0.75 26.98 11.60
N LEU A 140 -0.18 25.81 11.37
CA LEU A 140 0.80 25.16 12.22
C LEU A 140 2.17 25.18 11.54
N VAL A 141 3.22 25.40 12.33
CA VAL A 141 4.60 25.06 11.93
C VAL A 141 5.07 23.92 12.81
N ILE A 142 5.46 22.81 12.19
CA ILE A 142 5.89 21.59 12.86
C ILE A 142 7.40 21.42 12.66
N ASP A 143 8.12 21.10 13.73
CA ASP A 143 9.45 20.49 13.66
C ASP A 143 9.28 18.96 13.59
N PRO A 144 9.38 18.35 12.40
CA PRO A 144 9.10 16.92 12.23
C PRO A 144 10.20 16.03 12.83
N ASN A 145 11.41 16.57 13.08
CA ASN A 145 12.49 15.80 13.73
C ASN A 145 12.20 15.56 15.21
N ARG A 146 11.47 16.48 15.85
CA ARG A 146 11.11 16.42 17.27
C ARG A 146 9.65 16.09 17.51
N TRP A 147 8.84 16.05 16.46
CA TRP A 147 7.39 15.91 16.56
C TRP A 147 6.76 17.01 17.43
N GLU A 148 7.22 18.25 17.27
CA GLU A 148 6.78 19.39 18.08
C GLU A 148 6.13 20.46 17.19
N VAL A 149 4.96 20.95 17.61
CA VAL A 149 4.39 22.18 17.04
C VAL A 149 5.13 23.38 17.63
N LYS A 150 5.63 24.24 16.74
CA LYS A 150 6.37 25.47 17.08
C LYS A 150 5.56 26.74 16.92
N TYR A 151 4.58 26.72 16.03
CA TYR A 151 3.68 27.85 15.81
C TYR A 151 2.25 27.37 15.64
N ARG A 152 1.31 28.13 16.19
CA ARG A 152 -0.13 28.02 15.96
C ARG A 152 -0.74 29.41 15.87
N GLY A 153 -1.49 29.70 14.81
CA GLY A 153 -2.13 31.01 14.66
C GLY A 153 -2.43 31.34 13.20
N PRO A 154 -2.67 32.61 12.85
CA PRO A 154 -3.05 32.98 11.50
C PRO A 154 -1.89 32.81 10.51
N ALA A 155 -2.18 32.38 9.28
CA ALA A 155 -1.24 32.47 8.16
C ALA A 155 -0.88 33.92 7.84
N LEU A 156 -1.89 34.81 7.88
CA LEU A 156 -1.81 36.18 7.36
C LEU A 156 -1.96 37.21 8.47
N ALA A 157 -1.26 38.33 8.33
CA ALA A 157 -1.49 39.55 9.08
C ALA A 157 -2.68 40.34 8.50
N ALA A 158 -3.12 41.39 9.20
CA ALA A 158 -4.25 42.22 8.80
C ALA A 158 -4.07 42.95 7.45
N ASP A 159 -2.83 43.06 6.96
CA ASP A 159 -2.49 43.66 5.67
C ASP A 159 -2.39 42.64 4.52
N GLY A 160 -2.73 41.37 4.78
CA GLY A 160 -2.67 40.28 3.81
C GLY A 160 -1.26 39.67 3.62
N SER A 161 -0.23 40.21 4.29
CA SER A 161 1.10 39.62 4.27
C SER A 161 1.20 38.40 5.19
N VAL A 162 2.22 37.55 5.01
CA VAL A 162 2.51 36.44 5.93
C VAL A 162 2.72 36.96 7.35
N HIS A 163 2.05 36.35 8.33
CA HIS A 163 2.12 36.76 9.72
C HIS A 163 3.58 36.75 10.24
N PRO A 164 4.05 37.80 10.93
CA PRO A 164 5.45 37.91 11.36
C PRO A 164 5.93 36.75 12.25
N GLU A 165 5.07 36.29 13.17
CA GLU A 165 5.40 35.18 14.08
C GLU A 165 5.48 33.83 13.35
N LEU A 166 4.63 33.61 12.33
CA LEU A 166 4.73 32.44 11.45
C LEU A 166 6.08 32.44 10.74
N ARG A 167 6.43 33.58 10.11
CA ARG A 167 7.70 33.76 9.40
C ARG A 167 8.91 33.56 10.32
N ALA A 168 8.85 34.11 11.53
CA ALA A 168 9.91 33.96 12.53
C ALA A 168 10.10 32.49 12.93
N SER A 169 9.01 31.75 13.15
CA SER A 169 9.06 30.34 13.54
C SER A 169 9.66 29.45 12.45
N VAL A 170 9.27 29.67 11.18
CA VAL A 170 9.86 28.96 10.03
C VAL A 170 11.35 29.30 9.88
N ALA A 171 11.73 30.57 10.03
CA ALA A 171 13.13 31.00 9.95
C ALA A 171 13.99 30.36 11.06
N GLN A 172 13.51 30.31 12.29
CA GLN A 172 14.20 29.68 13.42
C GLN A 172 14.50 28.20 13.14
N LEU A 173 13.52 27.45 12.63
CA LEU A 173 13.71 26.03 12.30
C LEU A 173 14.70 25.84 11.14
N LEU A 174 14.60 26.65 10.10
CA LEU A 174 15.54 26.60 8.96
C LEU A 174 16.97 26.95 9.36
N GLU A 175 17.13 27.85 10.33
CA GLU A 175 18.42 28.24 10.91
C GLU A 175 18.88 27.32 12.05
N GLN A 176 18.11 26.27 12.36
CA GLN A 176 18.37 25.32 13.46
C GLN A 176 18.54 26.00 14.83
N GLN A 177 17.83 27.10 15.04
CA GLN A 177 17.80 27.80 16.31
C GLN A 177 16.72 27.20 17.21
N PRO A 178 16.95 27.14 18.54
CA PRO A 178 15.89 26.74 19.46
C PRO A 178 14.75 27.76 19.39
N GLY A 179 13.55 27.27 19.07
CA GLY A 179 12.31 28.05 19.08
C GLY A 179 11.34 27.48 20.12
N ASP A 180 10.81 28.36 20.95
CA ASP A 180 9.69 28.07 21.86
C ASP A 180 8.38 28.00 21.06
N TYR A 181 7.40 27.27 21.59
CA TYR A 181 6.04 27.27 21.06
C TYR A 181 5.45 28.69 21.06
N ARG A 182 4.84 29.10 19.95
CA ARG A 182 4.17 30.40 19.77
C ARG A 182 2.73 30.20 19.35
N GLU A 183 1.81 30.76 20.15
CA GLU A 183 0.39 30.77 19.85
C GLU A 183 -0.11 32.21 19.65
N VAL A 184 -0.82 32.46 18.55
CA VAL A 184 -1.37 33.77 18.20
C VAL A 184 -2.88 33.65 18.03
N ALA A 185 -3.63 34.41 18.82
CA ALA A 185 -5.09 34.39 18.79
C ALA A 185 -5.68 34.89 17.46
N MET A 186 -6.79 34.28 17.04
CA MET A 186 -7.52 34.58 15.80
C MET A 186 -8.99 34.99 16.07
N PRO A 187 -9.25 36.07 16.83
CA PRO A 187 -10.58 36.35 17.39
C PRO A 187 -11.70 36.67 16.37
N ASN A 188 -11.35 36.92 15.11
CA ASN A 188 -12.29 37.29 14.03
C ASN A 188 -12.21 36.32 12.84
N ALA A 189 -11.60 35.15 13.00
CA ALA A 189 -11.49 34.18 11.92
C ALA A 189 -12.80 33.43 11.70
N VAL A 190 -12.99 32.99 10.45
CA VAL A 190 -14.15 32.18 10.06
C VAL A 190 -14.00 30.78 10.67
N PRO A 191 -15.03 30.24 11.35
CA PRO A 191 -15.01 28.86 11.83
C PRO A 191 -14.83 27.87 10.67
N LEU A 192 -14.00 26.86 10.88
CA LEU A 192 -13.80 25.78 9.92
C LEU A 192 -15.06 24.90 9.86
N PRO A 193 -15.59 24.57 8.66
CA PRO A 193 -16.67 23.59 8.55
C PRO A 193 -16.25 22.26 9.14
N ARG A 194 -17.17 21.61 9.86
CA ARG A 194 -16.95 20.32 10.49
C ARG A 194 -18.19 19.48 10.36
N HIS A 195 -18.00 18.17 10.38
CA HIS A 195 -19.09 17.24 10.65
C HIS A 195 -19.84 17.62 11.92
N ALA A 196 -21.14 17.34 11.94
CA ALA A 196 -21.91 17.44 13.17
C ALA A 196 -21.27 16.61 14.29
N ALA A 197 -21.31 17.13 15.51
CA ALA A 197 -20.85 16.39 16.68
C ALA A 197 -21.61 15.07 16.77
N GLN A 198 -20.88 13.94 16.78
CA GLN A 198 -21.51 12.63 16.92
C GLN A 198 -22.24 12.57 18.27
N PRO A 199 -23.50 12.11 18.32
CA PRO A 199 -24.19 11.82 19.57
C PRO A 199 -23.43 10.72 20.34
N ALA A 200 -23.59 10.71 21.68
CA ALA A 200 -22.90 9.87 22.67
C ALA A 200 -22.16 8.64 22.12
N THR A 201 -20.83 8.61 22.33
CA THR A 201 -19.87 7.53 22.04
C THR A 201 -20.49 6.22 21.60
N ALA A 202 -20.17 5.79 20.37
CA ALA A 202 -20.64 4.53 19.78
C ALA A 202 -20.63 3.37 20.79
N SER A 203 -21.69 2.55 20.78
CA SER A 203 -21.79 1.38 21.66
C SER A 203 -20.68 0.39 21.32
N TYR A 204 -19.92 -0.05 22.33
CA TYR A 204 -18.91 -1.08 22.09
C TYR A 204 -19.55 -2.36 21.55
N SER A 205 -20.59 -2.88 22.21
CA SER A 205 -21.18 -4.17 21.84
C SER A 205 -22.02 -4.12 20.56
N ASP A 206 -22.67 -3.00 20.26
CA ASP A 206 -23.60 -2.90 19.13
C ASP A 206 -22.99 -2.27 17.87
N THR A 207 -21.83 -1.62 17.99
CA THR A 207 -21.24 -0.84 16.90
C THR A 207 -19.76 -1.16 16.72
N ILE A 208 -18.93 -0.94 17.75
CA ILE A 208 -17.47 -1.07 17.61
C ILE A 208 -17.03 -2.52 17.47
N ALA A 209 -17.50 -3.42 18.33
CA ALA A 209 -17.11 -4.83 18.29
C ALA A 209 -17.57 -5.51 16.99
N PRO A 210 -18.81 -5.32 16.48
CA PRO A 210 -19.18 -5.80 15.14
C PRO A 210 -18.27 -5.27 14.03
N MET A 211 -17.93 -3.98 14.04
CA MET A 211 -17.01 -3.37 13.06
C MET A 211 -15.61 -4.01 13.13
N LEU A 212 -15.07 -4.21 14.34
CA LEU A 212 -13.77 -4.87 14.53
C LEU A 212 -13.79 -6.34 14.09
N ILE A 213 -14.91 -7.03 14.31
CA ILE A 213 -15.10 -8.41 13.84
C ILE A 213 -15.05 -8.45 12.32
N GLU A 214 -15.82 -7.59 11.67
CA GLU A 214 -15.94 -7.55 10.21
C GLU A 214 -14.66 -7.10 9.51
N LYS A 215 -13.98 -6.07 10.04
CA LYS A 215 -12.87 -5.39 9.35
C LYS A 215 -11.48 -5.84 9.81
N CYS A 216 -11.37 -6.49 10.97
CA CYS A 216 -10.07 -6.76 11.59
C CYS A 216 -9.88 -8.19 12.09
N ALA A 217 -10.95 -8.89 12.49
CA ALA A 217 -10.81 -10.17 13.17
C ALA A 217 -10.33 -11.32 12.27
N ASP A 218 -10.44 -11.21 10.95
CA ASP A 218 -9.89 -12.21 10.02
C ASP A 218 -8.38 -12.39 10.22
N CYS A 219 -7.66 -11.27 10.37
CA CYS A 219 -6.23 -11.27 10.69
C CYS A 219 -5.99 -11.32 12.21
N HIS A 220 -6.77 -10.58 13.01
CA HIS A 220 -6.61 -10.44 14.46
C HIS A 220 -7.42 -11.46 15.28
N ARG A 221 -7.50 -12.72 14.84
CA ARG A 221 -8.05 -13.83 15.63
C ARG A 221 -6.95 -14.72 16.18
N THR A 222 -7.30 -15.58 17.14
CA THR A 222 -6.34 -16.59 17.66
C THR A 222 -5.92 -17.52 16.52
N GLY A 223 -4.62 -17.62 16.25
CA GLY A 223 -4.07 -18.39 15.13
C GLY A 223 -4.06 -17.67 13.78
N GLY A 224 -4.56 -16.42 13.73
CA GLY A 224 -4.45 -15.56 12.54
C GLY A 224 -3.05 -14.96 12.36
N ILE A 225 -2.85 -14.24 11.25
CA ILE A 225 -1.55 -13.69 10.85
C ILE A 225 -1.11 -12.46 11.66
N ALA A 226 -2.03 -11.76 12.33
CA ALA A 226 -1.70 -10.55 13.05
C ALA A 226 -0.89 -10.85 14.34
N PRO A 227 -0.03 -9.92 14.80
CA PRO A 227 0.84 -10.14 15.95
C PRO A 227 0.10 -10.30 17.29
N TRP A 228 -1.21 -10.01 17.33
CA TRP A 228 -2.07 -10.17 18.51
C TRP A 228 -3.52 -10.38 18.09
N ALA A 229 -4.30 -11.04 18.96
CA ALA A 229 -5.69 -11.37 18.72
C ALA A 229 -6.68 -10.51 19.54
N MET A 230 -7.76 -10.07 18.91
CA MET A 230 -8.88 -9.32 19.48
C MET A 230 -9.81 -10.24 20.29
N THR A 231 -9.30 -10.84 21.36
CA THR A 231 -10.02 -11.88 22.14
C THR A 231 -11.01 -11.33 23.17
N SER A 232 -10.97 -10.03 23.46
CA SER A 232 -11.86 -9.35 24.42
C SER A 232 -11.77 -7.83 24.28
N HIS A 233 -12.74 -7.13 24.87
CA HIS A 233 -12.72 -5.68 25.03
C HIS A 233 -11.45 -5.20 25.74
N ALA A 234 -11.03 -5.87 26.80
CA ALA A 234 -9.87 -5.45 27.59
C ALA A 234 -8.59 -5.46 26.73
N MET A 235 -8.46 -6.44 25.83
CA MET A 235 -7.39 -6.49 24.85
C MET A 235 -7.47 -5.29 23.90
N VAL A 236 -8.61 -5.07 23.26
CA VAL A 236 -8.80 -3.94 22.32
C VAL A 236 -8.62 -2.58 23.01
N GLN A 237 -9.06 -2.43 24.25
CA GLN A 237 -8.84 -1.22 25.05
C GLN A 237 -7.35 -0.98 25.27
N GLY A 238 -6.57 -2.02 25.58
CA GLY A 238 -5.12 -1.92 25.72
C GLY A 238 -4.40 -1.50 24.43
N PHE A 239 -4.89 -1.94 23.27
CA PHE A 239 -4.35 -1.58 21.95
C PHE A 239 -4.99 -0.33 21.33
N SER A 240 -5.98 0.29 21.97
CA SER A 240 -6.74 1.41 21.40
C SER A 240 -5.88 2.59 20.93
N PRO A 241 -4.81 3.02 21.65
CA PRO A 241 -3.92 4.07 21.14
C PRO A 241 -3.20 3.69 19.84
N MET A 242 -2.81 2.42 19.69
CA MET A 242 -2.18 1.90 18.46
C MET A 242 -3.21 1.80 17.33
N ILE A 243 -4.42 1.31 17.61
CA ILE A 243 -5.51 1.27 16.63
C ILE A 243 -5.77 2.67 16.09
N ARG A 244 -5.96 3.66 16.97
CA ARG A 244 -6.16 5.05 16.60
C ARG A 244 -5.03 5.56 15.69
N GLU A 245 -3.79 5.36 16.09
CA GLU A 245 -2.63 5.80 15.32
C GLU A 245 -2.58 5.15 13.92
N THR A 246 -2.72 3.83 13.84
CA THR A 246 -2.72 3.13 12.54
C THR A 246 -3.89 3.50 11.63
N VAL A 247 -5.04 3.88 12.18
CA VAL A 247 -6.17 4.42 11.41
C VAL A 247 -5.86 5.82 10.88
N LEU A 248 -5.25 6.70 11.68
CA LEU A 248 -4.87 8.06 11.25
C LEU A 248 -3.75 8.06 10.22
N THR A 249 -2.82 7.10 10.29
CA THR A 249 -1.75 6.93 9.31
C THR A 249 -2.14 6.01 8.15
N ARG A 250 -3.41 5.56 8.08
CA ARG A 250 -3.94 4.64 7.05
C ARG A 250 -3.17 3.32 6.88
N ARG A 251 -2.45 2.89 7.92
CA ARG A 251 -1.76 1.58 7.94
C ARG A 251 -2.72 0.43 8.24
N MET A 252 -3.85 0.72 8.88
CA MET A 252 -4.88 -0.26 9.19
C MET A 252 -6.29 0.32 8.93
N PRO A 253 -7.22 -0.49 8.40
CA PRO A 253 -6.98 -1.80 7.77
C PRO A 253 -6.11 -1.67 6.50
N PRO A 254 -5.34 -2.71 6.14
CA PRO A 254 -4.34 -2.63 5.06
C PRO A 254 -4.99 -2.82 3.69
N TRP A 255 -5.85 -1.88 3.29
CA TRP A 255 -6.56 -1.90 2.02
C TRP A 255 -5.84 -1.11 0.92
N HIS A 256 -5.21 0.01 1.28
CA HIS A 256 -4.39 0.93 0.47
C HIS A 256 -4.99 1.44 -0.86
N ALA A 257 -6.03 0.82 -1.40
CA ALA A 257 -6.78 1.30 -2.54
C ALA A 257 -7.55 2.57 -2.20
N ASP A 258 -7.58 3.44 -3.20
CA ASP A 258 -8.30 4.70 -3.16
C ASP A 258 -9.82 4.45 -3.18
N PRO A 259 -10.57 4.88 -2.16
CA PRO A 259 -12.01 4.63 -2.08
C PRO A 259 -12.84 5.38 -3.14
N GLU A 260 -12.26 6.34 -3.88
CA GLU A 260 -12.94 7.02 -4.99
C GLU A 260 -12.68 6.33 -6.35
N ILE A 261 -11.85 5.29 -6.41
CA ILE A 261 -11.44 4.62 -7.65
C ILE A 261 -11.69 3.11 -7.55
N GLY A 262 -12.61 2.63 -8.38
CA GLY A 262 -12.98 1.22 -8.45
C GLY A 262 -13.86 0.77 -7.27
N GLU A 263 -14.55 -0.34 -7.47
CA GLU A 263 -15.23 -1.08 -6.39
C GLU A 263 -14.74 -2.52 -6.45
N PHE A 264 -14.32 -3.05 -5.30
CA PHE A 264 -13.70 -4.37 -5.24
C PHE A 264 -14.39 -5.25 -4.19
N GLU A 265 -14.32 -6.54 -4.43
CA GLU A 265 -14.72 -7.55 -3.46
C GLU A 265 -13.84 -7.49 -2.21
N HIS A 266 -14.43 -7.81 -1.05
CA HIS A 266 -13.73 -7.87 0.24
C HIS A 266 -13.04 -6.57 0.68
N ASP A 267 -13.62 -5.41 0.37
CA ASP A 267 -13.13 -4.10 0.83
C ASP A 267 -13.06 -4.02 2.37
N LEU A 268 -11.82 -4.03 2.88
CA LEU A 268 -11.50 -3.93 4.30
C LEU A 268 -11.44 -2.48 4.79
N SER A 269 -11.58 -1.48 3.93
CA SER A 269 -11.51 -0.08 4.32
C SER A 269 -12.63 0.27 5.31
N LEU A 270 -12.34 1.28 6.13
CA LEU A 270 -13.32 1.91 7.01
C LEU A 270 -13.95 3.08 6.26
N SER A 271 -15.28 3.13 6.22
CA SER A 271 -16.02 4.31 5.78
C SER A 271 -15.75 5.52 6.68
N VAL A 272 -16.10 6.71 6.19
CA VAL A 272 -15.96 7.98 6.94
C VAL A 272 -16.61 7.88 8.32
N ASP A 273 -17.83 7.35 8.39
CA ASP A 273 -18.56 7.20 9.65
C ASP A 273 -17.97 6.14 10.58
N GLU A 274 -17.46 5.03 10.03
CA GLU A 274 -16.78 4.00 10.82
C GLU A 274 -15.49 4.53 11.45
N LYS A 275 -14.65 5.22 10.68
CA LYS A 275 -13.43 5.89 11.21
C LYS A 275 -13.78 6.83 12.35
N ARG A 276 -14.82 7.66 12.17
CA ARG A 276 -15.27 8.65 13.16
C ARG A 276 -15.79 7.97 14.44
N GLN A 277 -16.61 6.92 14.30
CA GLN A 277 -17.14 6.17 15.43
C GLN A 277 -16.03 5.45 16.21
N LEU A 278 -15.10 4.80 15.52
CA LEU A 278 -13.99 4.08 16.14
C LEU A 278 -13.05 5.04 16.87
N VAL A 279 -12.57 6.09 16.20
CA VAL A 279 -11.66 7.06 16.82
C VAL A 279 -12.36 7.84 17.92
N GLY A 280 -13.62 8.24 17.75
CA GLY A 280 -14.40 8.89 18.78
C GLY A 280 -14.64 8.02 20.02
N TRP A 281 -14.85 6.71 19.84
CA TRP A 281 -14.93 5.75 20.94
C TRP A 281 -13.58 5.60 21.67
N ILE A 282 -12.47 5.55 20.92
CA ILE A 282 -11.11 5.49 21.50
C ILE A 282 -10.80 6.75 22.30
N ASP A 283 -11.08 7.94 21.74
CA ASP A 283 -10.82 9.23 22.37
C ASP A 283 -11.65 9.43 23.65
N ALA A 284 -12.78 8.73 23.78
CA ALA A 284 -13.57 8.66 25.00
C ALA A 284 -13.08 7.62 26.03
N GLY A 285 -11.93 6.99 25.80
CA GLY A 285 -11.33 5.99 26.69
C GLY A 285 -11.80 4.55 26.43
N SER A 286 -12.37 4.29 25.25
CA SER A 286 -12.83 2.96 24.81
C SER A 286 -13.84 2.33 25.78
N PRO A 287 -14.95 3.01 26.13
CA PRO A 287 -15.89 2.53 27.14
C PRO A 287 -16.50 1.17 26.76
N ARG A 288 -16.54 0.23 27.71
CA ARG A 288 -17.07 -1.13 27.51
C ARG A 288 -18.58 -1.19 27.29
N GLY A 289 -19.34 -0.29 27.92
CA GLY A 289 -20.79 -0.40 28.02
C GLY A 289 -21.26 -1.60 28.86
N GLU A 290 -22.51 -2.02 28.67
CA GLU A 290 -23.12 -3.19 29.32
C GLU A 290 -23.25 -4.36 28.34
N GLY A 291 -23.58 -5.57 28.84
CA GLY A 291 -23.86 -6.75 28.01
C GLY A 291 -22.65 -7.66 27.75
N ALA A 292 -22.89 -8.74 26.99
CA ALA A 292 -21.85 -9.72 26.63
C ALA A 292 -20.79 -9.09 25.72
N ASP A 293 -19.59 -9.68 25.69
CA ASP A 293 -18.48 -9.22 24.87
C ASP A 293 -18.48 -9.98 23.53
N PRO A 294 -18.82 -9.35 22.40
CA PRO A 294 -18.88 -10.03 21.11
C PRO A 294 -17.53 -10.60 20.70
N LEU A 295 -16.42 -9.96 21.09
CA LEU A 295 -15.06 -10.39 20.71
C LEU A 295 -14.66 -11.73 21.35
N THR A 296 -15.31 -12.11 22.47
CA THR A 296 -15.07 -13.43 23.09
C THR A 296 -15.65 -14.60 22.29
N GLN A 297 -16.44 -14.31 21.26
CA GLN A 297 -17.09 -15.30 20.40
C GLN A 297 -16.38 -15.46 19.05
N ILE A 298 -15.32 -14.69 18.78
CA ILE A 298 -14.52 -14.86 17.57
C ILE A 298 -13.87 -16.25 17.61
N PRO A 299 -14.16 -17.13 16.65
CA PRO A 299 -13.56 -18.45 16.62
C PRO A 299 -12.05 -18.34 16.37
N ALA A 300 -11.28 -19.26 16.94
CA ALA A 300 -9.89 -19.44 16.52
C ALA A 300 -9.85 -19.94 15.07
N ALA A 301 -8.74 -19.69 14.38
CA ALA A 301 -8.45 -20.38 13.13
C ALA A 301 -8.17 -21.85 13.44
N GLU A 302 -9.22 -22.68 13.48
CA GLU A 302 -9.14 -24.10 13.87
C GLU A 302 -8.90 -25.03 12.67
N THR A 303 -9.38 -24.66 11.48
CA THR A 303 -9.17 -25.45 10.25
C THR A 303 -8.07 -24.84 9.40
N GLU A 304 -7.21 -25.70 8.88
CA GLU A 304 -6.21 -25.30 7.91
C GLU A 304 -6.86 -24.85 6.58
N TRP A 305 -7.92 -25.53 6.16
CA TRP A 305 -8.58 -25.32 4.88
C TRP A 305 -9.92 -24.60 5.08
N GLU A 306 -10.08 -23.44 4.45
CA GLU A 306 -11.26 -22.58 4.61
C GLU A 306 -12.46 -23.09 3.80
N LEU A 307 -12.20 -23.73 2.66
CA LEU A 307 -13.23 -24.26 1.74
C LEU A 307 -13.58 -25.73 2.02
N GLY A 308 -13.06 -26.31 3.09
CA GLY A 308 -13.12 -27.76 3.36
C GLY A 308 -11.87 -28.50 2.84
N GLU A 309 -11.85 -29.83 2.92
CA GLU A 309 -10.68 -30.61 2.48
C GLU A 309 -10.48 -30.49 0.95
N PRO A 310 -9.28 -30.11 0.46
CA PRO A 310 -8.99 -30.02 -0.96
C PRO A 310 -9.05 -31.38 -1.68
N ASP A 311 -9.34 -31.36 -2.99
CA ASP A 311 -9.34 -32.56 -3.84
C ASP A 311 -7.92 -33.10 -4.08
N LEU A 312 -6.93 -32.20 -4.09
CA LEU A 312 -5.51 -32.54 -4.10
C LEU A 312 -4.75 -31.61 -3.16
N ILE A 313 -3.94 -32.21 -2.27
CA ILE A 313 -2.96 -31.49 -1.44
C ILE A 313 -1.58 -31.77 -2.02
N VAL A 314 -0.86 -30.70 -2.35
CA VAL A 314 0.53 -30.73 -2.80
C VAL A 314 1.42 -30.29 -1.64
N ASP A 315 2.18 -31.24 -1.09
CA ASP A 315 3.17 -30.95 -0.05
C ASP A 315 4.46 -30.42 -0.67
N LEU A 316 4.86 -29.19 -0.31
CA LEU A 316 6.17 -28.67 -0.69
C LEU A 316 7.28 -29.33 0.15
N PRO A 317 8.53 -29.32 -0.33
CA PRO A 317 9.68 -29.68 0.49
C PRO A 317 9.75 -28.81 1.75
N ALA A 318 10.07 -29.43 2.90
CA ALA A 318 10.34 -28.68 4.11
C ALA A 318 11.63 -27.85 3.97
N PHE A 319 11.61 -26.64 4.51
CA PHE A 319 12.72 -25.71 4.47
C PHE A 319 13.03 -25.20 5.88
N ASP A 320 14.32 -25.07 6.21
CA ASP A 320 14.77 -24.58 7.52
C ASP A 320 15.09 -23.09 7.42
N ILE A 321 14.42 -22.26 8.23
CA ILE A 321 14.60 -20.81 8.26
C ILE A 321 15.45 -20.44 9.48
N PRO A 322 16.58 -19.73 9.30
CA PRO A 322 17.40 -19.26 10.42
C PRO A 322 16.71 -18.14 11.20
N ALA A 323 17.19 -17.88 12.42
CA ALA A 323 16.61 -16.83 13.26
C ALA A 323 16.78 -15.42 12.69
N THR A 324 17.84 -15.18 11.93
CA THR A 324 18.21 -13.87 11.39
C THR A 324 18.90 -14.04 10.05
N GLY A 325 18.82 -13.01 9.22
CA GLY A 325 19.49 -12.98 7.93
C GLY A 325 18.49 -12.80 6.80
N VAL A 326 19.05 -12.65 5.61
CA VAL A 326 18.30 -12.61 4.35
C VAL A 326 18.42 -13.99 3.73
N LEU A 327 17.32 -14.48 3.16
CA LEU A 327 17.30 -15.73 2.41
C LEU A 327 17.01 -15.41 0.96
N ASP A 328 17.73 -16.08 0.07
CA ASP A 328 17.39 -16.09 -1.34
C ASP A 328 16.00 -16.73 -1.51
N TYR A 329 15.33 -16.38 -2.60
CA TYR A 329 14.09 -17.03 -3.00
C TYR A 329 14.31 -18.53 -3.15
N GLN A 330 13.35 -19.32 -2.65
CA GLN A 330 13.41 -20.77 -2.73
C GLN A 330 12.46 -21.26 -3.81
N PHE A 331 12.98 -22.05 -4.74
CA PHE A 331 12.21 -22.63 -5.82
C PHE A 331 11.98 -24.11 -5.54
N PHE A 332 10.73 -24.55 -5.57
CA PHE A 332 10.39 -25.95 -5.43
C PHE A 332 9.64 -26.45 -6.64
N GLU A 333 10.00 -27.65 -7.11
CA GLU A 333 9.24 -28.40 -8.11
C GLU A 333 8.65 -29.65 -7.43
N VAL A 334 7.33 -29.81 -7.52
CA VAL A 334 6.62 -31.00 -7.06
C VAL A 334 5.86 -31.62 -8.23
N LYS A 335 6.19 -32.87 -8.55
CA LYS A 335 5.54 -33.59 -9.66
C LYS A 335 4.04 -33.74 -9.41
N ASN A 336 3.22 -33.47 -10.42
CA ASN A 336 1.78 -33.70 -10.34
C ASN A 336 1.51 -35.22 -10.15
N PRO A 337 0.85 -35.62 -9.05
CA PRO A 337 0.59 -37.04 -8.78
C PRO A 337 -0.60 -37.60 -9.56
N LEU A 338 -1.38 -36.75 -10.24
CA LEU A 338 -2.57 -37.15 -10.98
C LEU A 338 -2.22 -37.85 -12.29
N ASP A 339 -3.02 -38.85 -12.67
CA ASP A 339 -2.94 -39.55 -13.96
C ASP A 339 -4.00 -39.06 -14.96
N ARG A 340 -4.69 -37.97 -14.62
CA ARG A 340 -5.74 -37.33 -15.41
C ARG A 340 -5.63 -35.81 -15.33
N ASP A 341 -6.10 -35.15 -16.38
CA ASP A 341 -6.20 -33.70 -16.40
C ASP A 341 -7.35 -33.24 -15.50
N VAL A 342 -7.22 -32.06 -14.92
CA VAL A 342 -8.20 -31.48 -14.01
C VAL A 342 -8.43 -30.00 -14.29
N TRP A 343 -9.61 -29.53 -13.93
CA TRP A 343 -9.94 -28.11 -13.90
C TRP A 343 -9.95 -27.64 -12.46
N VAL A 344 -9.05 -26.72 -12.13
CA VAL A 344 -8.98 -26.09 -10.82
C VAL A 344 -9.95 -24.91 -10.80
N LYS A 345 -10.78 -24.82 -9.75
CA LYS A 345 -11.74 -23.72 -9.52
C LYS A 345 -11.40 -22.86 -8.30
N ALA A 346 -10.54 -23.36 -7.43
CA ALA A 346 -10.03 -22.60 -6.30
C ALA A 346 -8.69 -23.19 -5.86
N VAL A 347 -7.88 -22.34 -5.24
CA VAL A 347 -6.58 -22.68 -4.66
C VAL A 347 -6.51 -22.10 -3.26
N GLN A 348 -5.92 -22.82 -2.33
CA GLN A 348 -5.56 -22.30 -1.03
C GLN A 348 -4.12 -22.70 -0.73
N ILE A 349 -3.29 -21.73 -0.30
CA ILE A 349 -1.92 -22.00 0.14
C ILE A 349 -1.88 -21.88 1.65
N SER A 350 -1.38 -22.92 2.31
CA SER A 350 -1.30 -23.04 3.75
C SER A 350 0.16 -23.17 4.19
N PRO A 351 0.77 -22.09 4.71
CA PRO A 351 2.07 -22.16 5.33
C PRO A 351 2.11 -23.09 6.54
N GLY A 352 3.19 -23.85 6.69
CA GLY A 352 3.47 -24.62 7.90
C GLY A 352 3.80 -23.71 9.09
N ASP A 353 4.59 -22.66 8.84
CA ASP A 353 4.84 -21.56 9.76
C ASP A 353 4.52 -20.21 9.09
N ARG A 354 3.30 -19.70 9.38
CA ARG A 354 2.80 -18.42 8.87
C ARG A 354 3.67 -17.21 9.24
N GLN A 355 4.57 -17.33 10.22
CA GLN A 355 5.41 -16.22 10.66
C GLN A 355 6.60 -15.94 9.73
N VAL A 356 6.96 -16.89 8.86
CA VAL A 356 8.13 -16.78 7.98
C VAL A 356 7.81 -16.67 6.50
N VAL A 357 6.65 -17.13 6.02
CA VAL A 357 6.28 -17.03 4.60
C VAL A 357 5.75 -15.62 4.32
N HIS A 358 6.51 -14.83 3.55
CA HIS A 358 6.12 -13.48 3.15
C HIS A 358 5.33 -13.45 1.85
N HIS A 359 5.65 -14.32 0.88
CA HIS A 359 4.76 -14.63 -0.23
C HIS A 359 5.13 -15.99 -0.83
N ALA A 360 4.21 -16.56 -1.62
CA ALA A 360 4.46 -17.73 -2.44
C ALA A 360 3.73 -17.59 -3.78
N ILE A 361 4.41 -17.84 -4.89
CA ILE A 361 3.79 -17.88 -6.21
C ILE A 361 3.70 -19.34 -6.63
N ALA A 362 2.49 -19.88 -6.77
CA ALA A 362 2.25 -21.23 -7.25
C ALA A 362 1.91 -21.21 -8.74
N THR A 363 2.71 -21.92 -9.53
CA THR A 363 2.52 -22.10 -10.97
C THR A 363 2.58 -23.58 -11.34
N PHE A 364 2.28 -23.91 -12.60
CA PHE A 364 2.40 -25.27 -13.11
C PHE A 364 2.90 -25.26 -14.56
N GLY A 365 3.58 -26.33 -14.95
CA GLY A 365 4.15 -26.42 -16.30
C GLY A 365 4.71 -27.80 -16.62
N ALA A 366 5.40 -27.89 -17.75
CA ALA A 366 6.14 -29.10 -18.10
C ALA A 366 7.22 -29.38 -17.05
N SER A 367 7.33 -30.63 -16.60
CA SER A 367 8.35 -31.01 -15.60
C SER A 367 9.75 -30.71 -16.10
N SER A 368 10.61 -30.21 -15.23
CA SER A 368 12.01 -29.98 -15.57
C SER A 368 12.72 -31.31 -15.84
N THR A 369 13.64 -31.32 -16.80
CA THR A 369 14.51 -32.49 -17.03
C THR A 369 15.73 -32.50 -16.09
N LEU A 370 15.88 -31.47 -15.25
CA LEU A 370 17.10 -31.18 -14.49
C LEU A 370 17.02 -31.59 -13.01
N GLY A 371 15.84 -31.93 -12.48
CA GLY A 371 15.68 -32.21 -11.06
C GLY A 371 15.84 -30.94 -10.20
N ALA A 372 15.74 -31.10 -8.88
CA ALA A 372 15.55 -30.04 -7.87
C ALA A 372 16.58 -28.88 -7.81
N ASP A 373 17.51 -28.78 -8.76
CA ASP A 373 18.43 -27.64 -8.98
C ASP A 373 18.06 -26.90 -10.29
N SER A 374 16.79 -26.50 -10.49
CA SER A 374 16.45 -25.49 -11.50
C SER A 374 16.55 -24.11 -10.87
N ASP A 375 17.61 -23.40 -11.21
CA ASP A 375 17.99 -22.08 -10.70
C ASP A 375 17.11 -20.92 -11.21
N SER A 376 15.92 -21.14 -11.74
CA SER A 376 15.38 -20.20 -12.73
C SER A 376 14.10 -19.52 -12.29
N GLY A 377 14.08 -18.18 -12.34
CA GLY A 377 12.89 -17.32 -12.37
C GLY A 377 11.86 -17.65 -13.47
N GLU A 378 11.95 -18.84 -14.09
CA GLU A 378 10.97 -19.43 -15.00
C GLU A 378 9.59 -19.54 -14.35
N SER A 379 9.48 -19.71 -13.03
CA SER A 379 8.19 -19.78 -12.34
C SER A 379 7.33 -18.54 -12.58
N LEU A 380 7.93 -17.36 -12.78
CA LEU A 380 7.22 -16.11 -13.06
C LEU A 380 6.54 -16.08 -14.43
N PHE A 381 7.01 -16.92 -15.37
CA PHE A 381 6.52 -16.97 -16.74
C PHE A 381 5.66 -18.22 -17.02
N GLN A 382 5.51 -19.11 -16.04
CA GLN A 382 4.61 -20.26 -16.13
C GLN A 382 3.15 -19.84 -15.87
N PRO A 383 2.16 -20.61 -16.38
CA PRO A 383 0.77 -20.49 -15.97
C PRO A 383 0.61 -20.47 -14.45
N GLN A 384 0.00 -19.41 -13.93
CA GLN A 384 -0.16 -19.20 -12.49
C GLN A 384 -1.47 -19.80 -11.97
N LEU A 385 -1.38 -20.47 -10.82
CA LEU A 385 -2.52 -20.95 -10.04
C LEU A 385 -2.97 -19.88 -9.04
N MET A 386 -2.02 -19.35 -8.26
CA MET A 386 -2.28 -18.38 -7.21
C MET A 386 -0.99 -17.71 -6.73
N THR A 387 -1.10 -16.44 -6.36
CA THR A 387 -0.12 -15.76 -5.49
C THR A 387 -0.65 -15.69 -4.08
N PHE A 388 0.06 -16.31 -3.14
CA PHE A 388 -0.14 -16.18 -1.71
C PHE A 388 0.67 -15.00 -1.18
N VAL A 389 0.01 -14.22 -0.34
CA VAL A 389 0.53 -13.07 0.40
C VAL A 389 -0.24 -13.05 1.72
N PRO A 390 0.37 -12.63 2.85
CA PRO A 390 -0.32 -12.55 4.13
C PRO A 390 -1.65 -11.79 4.02
N GLY A 391 -2.76 -12.49 4.29
CA GLY A 391 -4.11 -11.94 4.18
C GLY A 391 -4.87 -12.33 2.90
N ASN A 392 -4.24 -13.05 1.97
CA ASN A 392 -4.86 -13.66 0.78
C ASN A 392 -4.45 -15.13 0.68
N GLU A 393 -4.96 -15.96 1.59
CA GLU A 393 -4.58 -17.39 1.68
C GLU A 393 -5.37 -18.26 0.69
N THR A 394 -6.57 -17.81 0.29
CA THR A 394 -7.53 -18.53 -0.55
C THR A 394 -7.90 -17.70 -1.76
N TYR A 395 -7.89 -18.31 -2.95
CA TYR A 395 -8.39 -17.71 -4.19
C TYR A 395 -9.45 -18.61 -4.80
N ILE A 396 -10.70 -18.16 -4.74
CA ILE A 396 -11.83 -18.77 -5.45
C ILE A 396 -11.89 -18.09 -6.81
N TYR A 397 -11.85 -18.88 -7.89
CA TYR A 397 -11.93 -18.34 -9.23
C TYR A 397 -13.36 -17.85 -9.54
N PRO A 398 -13.51 -16.84 -10.42
CA PRO A 398 -14.83 -16.38 -10.85
C PRO A 398 -15.73 -17.51 -11.36
N GLU A 399 -17.04 -17.34 -11.21
CA GLU A 399 -18.04 -18.31 -11.68
C GLU A 399 -17.85 -18.64 -13.17
N ASP A 400 -18.09 -19.91 -13.52
CA ASP A 400 -17.92 -20.47 -14.87
C ASP A 400 -16.49 -20.40 -15.45
N THR A 401 -15.49 -20.11 -14.62
CA THR A 401 -14.07 -20.14 -15.00
C THR A 401 -13.29 -21.25 -14.30
N GLY A 402 -12.13 -21.58 -14.86
CA GLY A 402 -11.15 -22.42 -14.18
C GLY A 402 -9.81 -22.49 -14.90
N VAL A 403 -8.82 -23.04 -14.21
CA VAL A 403 -7.47 -23.26 -14.75
C VAL A 403 -7.29 -24.74 -15.06
N TYR A 404 -6.91 -25.05 -16.30
CA TYR A 404 -6.66 -26.42 -16.75
C TYR A 404 -5.26 -26.87 -16.35
N VAL A 405 -5.17 -27.95 -15.56
CA VAL A 405 -3.91 -28.54 -15.13
C VAL A 405 -3.76 -29.93 -15.76
N PRO A 406 -2.82 -30.13 -16.70
CA PRO A 406 -2.57 -31.42 -17.33
C PRO A 406 -2.00 -32.45 -16.36
N ALA A 407 -2.29 -33.74 -16.56
CA ALA A 407 -1.78 -34.85 -15.74
C ALA A 407 -0.24 -34.90 -15.69
N ASN A 408 0.42 -34.63 -16.84
CA ASN A 408 1.87 -34.77 -17.00
C ASN A 408 2.63 -33.46 -16.75
N SER A 409 2.13 -32.63 -15.83
CA SER A 409 2.75 -31.38 -15.39
C SER A 409 3.52 -31.54 -14.07
N SER A 410 4.21 -30.49 -13.65
CA SER A 410 4.70 -30.31 -12.29
C SER A 410 4.22 -28.97 -11.75
N PHE A 411 4.06 -28.90 -10.44
CA PHE A 411 3.79 -27.68 -9.71
C PHE A 411 5.12 -27.03 -9.36
N PHE A 412 5.23 -25.73 -9.62
CA PHE A 412 6.39 -24.93 -9.28
C PHE A 412 5.96 -23.90 -8.25
N THR A 413 6.85 -23.60 -7.30
CA THR A 413 6.64 -22.52 -6.35
C THR A 413 7.88 -21.66 -6.22
N GLN A 414 7.70 -20.34 -6.28
CA GLN A 414 8.68 -19.39 -5.79
C GLN A 414 8.25 -18.96 -4.38
N MET A 415 9.10 -19.25 -3.39
CA MET A 415 8.85 -19.00 -1.97
C MET A 415 9.77 -17.90 -1.46
N HIS A 416 9.20 -16.87 -0.85
CA HIS A 416 9.96 -15.82 -0.19
C HIS A 416 9.75 -15.89 1.32
N TYR A 417 10.84 -16.15 2.04
CA TYR A 417 10.87 -16.26 3.49
C TYR A 417 11.50 -15.02 4.13
N THR A 418 10.91 -14.55 5.23
CA THR A 418 11.46 -13.49 6.08
C THR A 418 11.82 -14.04 7.45
N THR A 419 12.95 -13.60 8.01
CA THR A 419 13.38 -14.03 9.36
C THR A 419 12.73 -13.16 10.43
N TYR A 420 12.29 -13.78 11.54
CA TYR A 420 11.55 -13.08 12.61
C TYR A 420 12.22 -13.16 13.99
N GLY A 421 13.51 -13.50 14.06
CA GLY A 421 14.28 -13.56 15.30
C GLY A 421 14.31 -14.93 15.99
N ARG A 422 13.69 -15.96 15.40
CA ARG A 422 13.72 -17.36 15.88
C ARG A 422 13.90 -18.32 14.71
N ALA A 423 14.73 -19.34 14.90
CA ALA A 423 14.89 -20.39 13.90
C ALA A 423 13.65 -21.29 13.91
N THR A 424 13.17 -21.65 12.73
CA THR A 424 11.97 -22.46 12.54
C THR A 424 12.10 -23.29 11.24
N SER A 425 11.09 -24.10 10.94
CA SER A 425 10.98 -24.77 9.65
C SER A 425 9.58 -24.56 9.10
N ASP A 426 9.49 -24.33 7.80
CA ASP A 426 8.24 -24.26 7.08
C ASP A 426 8.07 -25.49 6.19
N GLN A 427 6.84 -25.98 6.10
CA GLN A 427 6.42 -26.93 5.09
C GLN A 427 5.05 -26.49 4.57
N THR A 428 5.09 -25.52 3.65
CA THR A 428 3.89 -25.01 2.98
C THR A 428 3.20 -26.12 2.17
N ARG A 429 1.87 -26.08 2.15
CA ARG A 429 1.00 -26.99 1.40
C ARG A 429 0.08 -26.21 0.49
N ILE A 430 -0.18 -26.74 -0.71
CA ILE A 430 -1.12 -26.16 -1.67
C ILE A 430 -2.33 -27.08 -1.79
N GLY A 431 -3.50 -26.57 -1.45
CA GLY A 431 -4.79 -27.22 -1.67
C GLY A 431 -5.40 -26.78 -2.99
N LEU A 432 -5.71 -27.76 -3.85
CA LEU A 432 -6.42 -27.54 -5.12
C LEU A 432 -7.83 -28.11 -5.03
N TYR A 433 -8.80 -27.30 -5.44
CA TYR A 433 -10.21 -27.68 -5.50
C TYR A 433 -10.63 -27.78 -6.97
N PHE A 434 -11.25 -28.89 -7.34
CA PHE A 434 -11.58 -29.19 -8.73
C PHE A 434 -13.02 -28.86 -9.08
N ALA A 435 -13.24 -28.49 -10.34
CA ALA A 435 -14.56 -28.43 -10.93
C ALA A 435 -15.05 -29.84 -11.29
N ASP A 436 -16.34 -30.09 -11.05
CA ASP A 436 -16.98 -31.37 -11.38
C ASP A 436 -17.15 -31.54 -12.91
N GLU A 437 -17.39 -30.42 -13.60
CA GLU A 437 -17.51 -30.32 -15.06
C GLU A 437 -16.51 -29.28 -15.59
N PRO A 438 -16.03 -29.40 -16.85
CA PRO A 438 -15.22 -28.36 -17.46
C PRO A 438 -15.92 -26.99 -17.42
N PRO A 439 -15.26 -25.93 -16.95
CA PRO A 439 -15.81 -24.58 -16.97
C PRO A 439 -16.02 -24.11 -18.41
N GLU A 440 -16.94 -23.15 -18.60
CA GLU A 440 -17.20 -22.57 -19.91
C GLU A 440 -15.99 -21.76 -20.41
N HIS A 441 -15.28 -21.11 -19.49
CA HIS A 441 -14.14 -20.26 -19.81
C HIS A 441 -12.86 -20.68 -19.07
N VAL A 442 -11.73 -20.50 -19.75
CA VAL A 442 -10.42 -20.62 -19.12
C VAL A 442 -10.06 -19.31 -18.45
N LEU A 443 -9.67 -19.37 -17.18
CA LEU A 443 -9.13 -18.23 -16.46
C LEU A 443 -7.66 -18.02 -16.85
N GLN A 444 -7.31 -16.80 -17.24
CA GLN A 444 -5.97 -16.37 -17.65
C GLN A 444 -5.35 -15.50 -16.55
N HIS A 445 -4.06 -15.72 -16.27
CA HIS A 445 -3.27 -14.90 -15.35
C HIS A 445 -1.99 -14.45 -16.07
N TYR A 446 -1.99 -13.21 -16.56
CA TYR A 446 -0.85 -12.63 -17.29
C TYR A 446 -0.20 -11.53 -16.47
N SER A 447 1.09 -11.33 -16.68
CA SER A 447 1.88 -10.28 -16.01
C SER A 447 2.14 -9.11 -16.96
N ILE A 448 2.20 -7.92 -16.39
CA ILE A 448 2.67 -6.67 -16.96
C ILE A 448 4.01 -6.38 -16.29
N LEU A 449 5.09 -6.28 -17.06
CA LEU A 449 6.44 -6.16 -16.53
C LEU A 449 7.16 -5.02 -17.22
N ASN A 450 8.02 -4.32 -16.48
CA ASN A 450 9.07 -3.47 -17.08
C ASN A 450 10.44 -4.01 -16.68
N LEU A 451 11.06 -4.76 -17.59
CA LEU A 451 12.37 -5.37 -17.39
C LEU A 451 13.54 -4.37 -17.58
N GLU A 452 13.26 -3.18 -18.12
CA GLU A 452 14.24 -2.10 -18.31
C GLU A 452 14.18 -1.06 -17.17
N LEU A 453 13.50 -1.38 -16.06
CA LEU A 453 13.40 -0.50 -14.90
C LEU A 453 14.79 -0.10 -14.39
N GLU A 454 15.03 1.20 -14.28
CA GLU A 454 16.23 1.80 -13.69
C GLU A 454 15.85 3.04 -12.88
N ILE A 455 15.98 2.94 -11.56
CA ILE A 455 15.62 3.98 -10.59
C ILE A 455 16.91 4.67 -10.12
N PRO A 456 17.10 5.95 -10.43
CA PRO A 456 18.32 6.67 -10.04
C PRO A 456 18.51 6.76 -8.53
N ALA A 457 19.77 6.76 -8.09
CA ALA A 457 20.14 6.98 -6.69
C ALA A 457 19.56 8.29 -6.15
N GLY A 458 18.91 8.23 -4.98
CA GLY A 458 18.40 9.40 -4.27
C GLY A 458 17.14 10.03 -4.88
N GLU A 459 16.60 9.48 -5.98
CA GLU A 459 15.38 9.99 -6.61
C GLU A 459 14.17 9.72 -5.71
N ALA A 460 13.43 10.78 -5.36
CA ALA A 460 12.32 10.67 -4.41
C ALA A 460 11.01 10.24 -5.07
N GLU A 461 10.87 10.48 -6.39
CA GLU A 461 9.67 10.16 -7.16
C GLU A 461 10.06 9.74 -8.58
N HIS A 462 10.42 8.47 -8.74
CA HIS A 462 10.65 7.87 -10.06
C HIS A 462 9.40 7.11 -10.49
N GLN A 463 8.79 7.48 -11.61
CA GLN A 463 7.65 6.74 -12.16
C GLN A 463 8.13 5.84 -13.31
N ALA A 464 7.71 4.58 -13.28
CA ALA A 464 7.82 3.67 -14.41
C ALA A 464 6.45 3.10 -14.77
N GLU A 465 6.30 2.73 -16.03
CA GLU A 465 5.07 2.17 -16.57
C GLU A 465 5.35 1.03 -17.56
N ALA A 466 4.35 0.18 -17.74
CA ALA A 466 4.26 -0.81 -18.81
C ALA A 466 2.77 -1.11 -19.06
N TYR A 467 2.44 -1.78 -20.17
CA TYR A 467 1.07 -2.15 -20.45
C TYR A 467 0.93 -3.57 -21.01
N PHE A 468 -0.29 -4.10 -20.96
CA PHE A 468 -0.69 -5.31 -21.67
C PHE A 468 -1.88 -5.00 -22.58
N GLU A 469 -1.81 -5.43 -23.85
CA GLU A 469 -2.88 -5.22 -24.82
C GLU A 469 -3.65 -6.52 -25.10
N LEU A 470 -4.96 -6.45 -24.90
CA LEU A 470 -5.89 -7.55 -25.16
C LEU A 470 -6.06 -7.77 -26.67
N GLN A 471 -5.60 -8.92 -27.17
CA GLN A 471 -5.74 -9.28 -28.59
C GLN A 471 -7.15 -9.79 -28.97
N ARG A 472 -8.01 -10.03 -27.98
CA ARG A 472 -9.38 -10.52 -28.10
C ARG A 472 -10.25 -9.82 -27.07
N ASP A 473 -11.55 -9.75 -27.35
CA ASP A 473 -12.54 -9.33 -26.37
C ASP A 473 -12.41 -10.22 -25.11
N ALA A 474 -12.46 -9.59 -23.94
CA ALA A 474 -12.17 -10.22 -22.66
C ALA A 474 -13.00 -9.61 -21.53
N VAL A 475 -13.05 -10.32 -20.40
CA VAL A 475 -13.61 -9.84 -19.14
C VAL A 475 -12.50 -9.86 -18.09
N ILE A 476 -12.15 -8.71 -17.55
CA ILE A 476 -11.09 -8.52 -16.55
C ILE A 476 -11.70 -8.63 -15.16
N TYR A 477 -11.14 -9.50 -14.33
CA TYR A 477 -11.64 -9.81 -13.00
C TYR A 477 -10.83 -9.16 -11.88
N ALA A 478 -9.50 -9.11 -12.01
CA ALA A 478 -8.67 -8.62 -10.92
C ALA A 478 -7.31 -8.08 -11.40
N LEU A 479 -6.74 -7.18 -10.59
CA LEU A 479 -5.44 -6.58 -10.80
C LEU A 479 -4.55 -6.74 -9.56
N PHE A 480 -3.26 -6.97 -9.76
CA PHE A 480 -2.29 -7.21 -8.69
C PHE A 480 -1.10 -6.26 -8.83
N PRO A 481 -1.05 -5.14 -8.08
CA PRO A 481 0.12 -4.27 -8.04
C PRO A 481 1.24 -4.90 -7.23
N HIS A 482 2.46 -4.90 -7.78
CA HIS A 482 3.65 -5.36 -7.08
C HIS A 482 4.89 -4.49 -7.40
N ALA A 483 5.59 -4.14 -6.32
CA ALA A 483 6.89 -3.49 -6.27
C ALA A 483 7.57 -3.90 -4.97
N HIS A 484 8.89 -3.73 -4.83
CA HIS A 484 9.62 -4.03 -3.59
C HIS A 484 9.68 -2.81 -2.66
N TYR A 485 10.76 -2.66 -1.88
CA TYR A 485 10.87 -1.67 -0.80
C TYR A 485 10.73 -0.21 -1.24
N ARG A 486 10.97 0.08 -2.52
CA ARG A 486 10.89 1.45 -3.05
C ARG A 486 9.53 1.79 -3.61
N GLY A 487 8.65 0.81 -3.84
CA GLY A 487 7.28 1.07 -4.25
C GLY A 487 6.56 1.98 -3.25
N ARG A 488 6.00 3.09 -3.74
CA ARG A 488 5.32 4.12 -2.93
C ARG A 488 3.89 4.37 -3.36
N ALA A 489 3.60 4.24 -4.65
CA ALA A 489 2.25 4.27 -5.20
C ALA A 489 2.17 3.36 -6.42
N SER A 490 1.02 2.75 -6.65
CA SER A 490 0.75 1.94 -7.84
C SER A 490 -0.64 2.23 -8.39
N GLU A 491 -0.76 2.25 -9.71
CA GLU A 491 -2.00 2.58 -10.42
C GLU A 491 -2.18 1.64 -11.62
N PHE A 492 -3.43 1.26 -11.90
CA PHE A 492 -3.81 0.68 -13.18
C PHE A 492 -4.87 1.53 -13.88
N ALA A 493 -4.66 1.76 -15.17
CA ALA A 493 -5.61 2.42 -16.05
C ALA A 493 -5.98 1.51 -17.22
N ILE A 494 -7.20 1.65 -17.73
CA ILE A 494 -7.70 0.99 -18.92
C ILE A 494 -7.85 2.02 -20.02
N ARG A 495 -7.14 1.83 -21.14
CA ARG A 495 -7.29 2.61 -22.36
C ARG A 495 -7.99 1.77 -23.42
N TYR A 496 -9.19 2.18 -23.81
CA TYR A 496 -10.00 1.51 -24.81
C TYR A 496 -9.53 1.87 -26.24
N PRO A 497 -9.89 1.07 -27.26
CA PRO A 497 -9.53 1.34 -28.66
C PRO A 497 -10.03 2.69 -29.20
N ASP A 498 -11.05 3.28 -28.58
CA ASP A 498 -11.58 4.61 -28.95
C ASP A 498 -10.78 5.78 -28.35
N GLY A 499 -9.76 5.48 -27.55
CA GLY A 499 -8.88 6.44 -26.88
C GLY A 499 -9.39 6.92 -25.52
N ARG A 500 -10.55 6.45 -25.04
CA ARG A 500 -10.99 6.69 -23.66
C ARG A 500 -10.02 5.99 -22.70
N GLU A 501 -9.57 6.70 -21.67
CA GLU A 501 -8.75 6.16 -20.59
C GLU A 501 -9.43 6.40 -19.24
N GLU A 502 -9.42 5.39 -18.38
CA GLU A 502 -9.95 5.49 -17.02
C GLU A 502 -9.02 4.76 -16.04
N VAL A 503 -8.74 5.40 -14.90
CA VAL A 503 -8.04 4.74 -13.80
C VAL A 503 -9.04 3.81 -13.11
N VAL A 504 -8.68 2.53 -12.98
CA VAL A 504 -9.57 1.48 -12.43
C VAL A 504 -9.08 0.95 -11.08
N LEU A 505 -7.81 1.15 -10.75
CA LEU A 505 -7.24 0.87 -9.45
C LEU A 505 -6.16 1.91 -9.16
N SER A 506 -6.20 2.53 -7.98
CA SER A 506 -5.13 3.38 -7.47
C SER A 506 -4.82 3.00 -6.03
N SER A 507 -3.56 2.76 -5.73
CA SER A 507 -3.00 2.52 -4.40
C SER A 507 -1.97 3.60 -4.10
N PRO A 508 -2.40 4.78 -3.62
CA PRO A 508 -1.52 5.94 -3.49
C PRO A 508 -0.55 5.92 -2.31
N ASP A 509 -0.75 4.99 -1.38
CA ASP A 509 0.12 4.71 -0.23
C ASP A 509 0.44 3.21 -0.23
N TYR A 510 1.11 2.76 -1.30
CA TYR A 510 1.44 1.35 -1.51
C TYR A 510 2.42 0.87 -0.42
N ASP A 511 2.17 -0.31 0.13
CA ASP A 511 3.03 -0.96 1.11
C ASP A 511 3.41 -2.36 0.63
N PHE A 512 4.71 -2.60 0.43
CA PHE A 512 5.26 -3.90 0.03
C PHE A 512 4.82 -5.06 0.95
N ASN A 513 4.56 -4.79 2.23
CA ASN A 513 4.12 -5.83 3.17
C ASN A 513 2.67 -6.28 2.91
N TRP A 514 1.89 -5.52 2.15
CA TRP A 514 0.47 -5.73 1.88
C TRP A 514 0.16 -5.78 0.39
N GLN A 515 0.52 -6.90 -0.22
CA GLN A 515 0.22 -7.21 -1.60
C GLN A 515 -1.09 -8.01 -1.68
N ARG A 516 -1.89 -7.84 -2.73
CA ARG A 516 -3.12 -8.62 -2.97
C ARG A 516 -3.66 -8.40 -4.38
N TYR A 517 -4.52 -9.31 -4.82
CA TYR A 517 -5.38 -9.06 -5.96
C TYR A 517 -6.55 -8.19 -5.52
N PHE A 518 -6.80 -7.13 -6.28
CA PHE A 518 -8.00 -6.32 -6.20
C PHE A 518 -9.01 -6.89 -7.20
N GLN A 519 -9.92 -7.73 -6.71
CA GLN A 519 -10.97 -8.33 -7.53
C GLN A 519 -12.10 -7.33 -7.69
N PHE A 520 -12.44 -6.97 -8.92
CA PHE A 520 -13.54 -6.04 -9.18
C PHE A 520 -14.86 -6.66 -8.75
N LYS A 521 -15.68 -5.88 -8.04
CA LYS A 521 -17.06 -6.23 -7.72
C LYS A 521 -17.89 -6.40 -8.99
N ASP A 522 -17.68 -5.50 -9.95
CA ASP A 522 -18.23 -5.59 -11.30
C ASP A 522 -17.07 -5.78 -12.29
N PRO A 523 -16.86 -6.99 -12.84
CA PRO A 523 -15.80 -7.26 -13.81
C PRO A 523 -15.89 -6.37 -15.06
N ILE A 524 -14.74 -6.03 -15.65
CA ILE A 524 -14.66 -5.07 -16.74
C ILE A 524 -14.71 -5.78 -18.09
N GLU A 525 -15.72 -5.48 -18.90
CA GLU A 525 -15.77 -5.90 -20.31
C GLU A 525 -14.82 -5.06 -21.15
N ALA A 526 -13.85 -5.71 -21.78
CA ALA A 526 -12.79 -5.06 -22.54
C ALA A 526 -12.76 -5.60 -23.97
N PRO A 527 -13.03 -4.78 -25.00
CA PRO A 527 -12.88 -5.21 -26.39
C PRO A 527 -11.41 -5.41 -26.76
N ALA A 528 -11.15 -6.17 -27.83
CA ALA A 528 -9.82 -6.30 -28.42
C ALA A 528 -9.21 -4.92 -28.74
N GLY A 529 -7.89 -4.77 -28.51
CA GLY A 529 -7.14 -3.52 -28.59
C GLY A 529 -7.17 -2.68 -27.30
N THR A 530 -7.88 -3.13 -26.26
CA THR A 530 -7.83 -2.48 -24.95
C THR A 530 -6.45 -2.67 -24.32
N LYS A 531 -5.86 -1.58 -23.82
CA LYS A 531 -4.59 -1.59 -23.08
C LYS A 531 -4.86 -1.46 -21.59
N ILE A 532 -4.30 -2.39 -20.81
CA ILE A 532 -4.24 -2.34 -19.36
C ILE A 532 -2.86 -1.77 -19.01
N ILE A 533 -2.82 -0.55 -18.50
CA ILE A 533 -1.60 0.20 -18.23
C ILE A 533 -1.31 0.13 -16.73
N HIS A 534 -0.13 -0.34 -16.34
CA HIS A 534 0.33 -0.39 -14.95
C HIS A 534 1.41 0.66 -14.75
N ARG A 535 1.22 1.53 -13.75
CA ARG A 535 2.16 2.58 -13.36
C ARG A 535 2.55 2.38 -11.91
N THR A 536 3.83 2.52 -11.61
CA THR A 536 4.34 2.49 -10.23
C THR A 536 5.27 3.68 -10.01
N THR A 537 5.12 4.34 -8.87
CA THR A 537 6.05 5.37 -8.39
C THR A 537 6.92 4.79 -7.29
N TYR A 538 8.23 4.96 -7.46
CA TYR A 538 9.27 4.51 -6.55
C TYR A 538 9.92 5.69 -5.83
N ASP A 539 10.33 5.46 -4.58
CA ASP A 539 11.13 6.38 -3.78
C ASP A 539 12.46 5.71 -3.37
N ASN A 540 13.52 6.09 -4.09
CA ASN A 540 14.91 5.71 -3.83
C ASN A 540 15.66 6.77 -3.01
N SER A 541 14.94 7.66 -2.32
CA SER A 541 15.54 8.68 -1.46
C SER A 541 15.74 8.19 -0.03
N THR A 542 16.38 9.04 0.77
CA THR A 542 16.57 8.84 2.21
C THR A 542 15.30 9.00 3.04
N ALA A 543 14.21 9.52 2.45
CA ALA A 543 12.94 9.72 3.13
C ALA A 543 12.13 8.42 3.28
N ASN A 544 12.28 7.48 2.33
CA ASN A 544 11.71 6.15 2.43
C ASN A 544 12.48 5.32 3.47
N LEU A 545 11.83 5.02 4.60
CA LEU A 545 12.44 4.21 5.66
C LEU A 545 12.57 2.73 5.32
N SER A 546 11.84 2.24 4.33
CA SER A 546 11.97 0.88 3.82
C SER A 546 13.15 0.73 2.87
N ASN A 547 13.68 1.84 2.31
CA ASN A 547 14.78 1.81 1.35
C ASN A 547 16.09 1.32 2.01
N PRO A 548 16.65 0.17 1.57
CA PRO A 548 17.85 -0.40 2.18
C PRO A 548 19.14 0.35 1.82
N ASP A 549 19.20 0.98 0.65
CA ASP A 549 20.35 1.77 0.19
C ASP A 549 19.90 2.83 -0.83
N PRO A 550 19.78 4.11 -0.42
CA PRO A 550 19.39 5.21 -1.32
C PRO A 550 20.54 5.75 -2.16
N SER A 551 21.75 5.20 -2.06
CA SER A 551 22.95 5.73 -2.72
C SER A 551 23.31 5.05 -4.03
N VAL A 552 22.53 4.03 -4.43
CA VAL A 552 22.76 3.23 -5.64
C VAL A 552 21.62 3.39 -6.62
N ASP A 553 21.94 3.30 -7.92
CA ASP A 553 20.94 3.09 -8.95
C ASP A 553 20.39 1.67 -8.82
N VAL A 554 19.09 1.49 -8.99
CA VAL A 554 18.39 0.22 -8.74
C VAL A 554 17.72 -0.23 -10.02
N THR A 555 17.93 -1.48 -10.40
CA THR A 555 17.35 -2.06 -11.62
C THR A 555 16.25 -3.07 -11.30
N PHE A 556 15.58 -3.56 -12.34
CA PHE A 556 14.73 -4.75 -12.23
C PHE A 556 15.52 -5.92 -11.61
N GLY A 557 14.88 -6.66 -10.69
CA GLY A 557 15.43 -7.87 -10.11
C GLY A 557 14.49 -8.50 -9.08
N GLU A 558 14.70 -9.79 -8.77
CA GLU A 558 13.82 -10.56 -7.88
C GLU A 558 14.04 -10.25 -6.40
N GLN A 559 15.22 -9.77 -6.03
CA GLN A 559 15.54 -9.53 -4.63
C GLN A 559 14.86 -8.27 -4.11
N THR A 560 14.47 -8.28 -2.83
CA THR A 560 13.75 -7.15 -2.22
C THR A 560 14.54 -5.84 -2.16
N TRP A 561 15.88 -5.90 -2.28
CA TRP A 561 16.73 -4.70 -2.42
C TRP A 561 16.91 -4.21 -3.86
N GLU A 562 16.57 -5.04 -4.85
CA GLU A 562 16.31 -4.65 -6.24
C GLU A 562 14.86 -4.14 -6.36
N GLU A 563 14.32 -3.93 -7.56
CA GLU A 563 12.90 -3.56 -7.73
C GLU A 563 12.19 -4.34 -8.82
N MET A 564 10.86 -4.27 -8.82
CA MET A 564 10.01 -4.79 -9.88
C MET A 564 8.90 -3.81 -10.20
N LEU A 565 8.69 -3.55 -11.50
CA LEU A 565 7.36 -3.20 -11.98
C LEU A 565 6.70 -4.52 -12.38
N TYR A 566 5.81 -5.02 -11.52
CA TYR A 566 5.03 -6.22 -11.79
C TYR A 566 3.55 -5.94 -11.56
N GLY A 567 2.74 -6.18 -12.58
CA GLY A 567 1.30 -6.10 -12.53
C GLY A 567 0.66 -7.42 -12.93
N GLY A 568 -0.05 -8.11 -12.04
CA GLY A 568 -0.84 -9.28 -12.42
C GLY A 568 -2.22 -8.88 -12.94
N VAL A 569 -2.69 -9.53 -14.00
CA VAL A 569 -4.04 -9.38 -14.55
C VAL A 569 -4.73 -10.74 -14.59
N SER A 570 -5.88 -10.86 -13.92
CA SER A 570 -6.78 -12.00 -14.01
C SER A 570 -7.93 -11.67 -14.97
N PHE A 571 -8.11 -12.47 -16.02
CA PHE A 571 -9.16 -12.25 -17.01
C PHE A 571 -9.58 -13.55 -17.69
N ARG A 572 -10.66 -13.50 -18.48
CA ARG A 572 -11.00 -14.55 -19.45
C ARG A 572 -11.27 -13.93 -20.81
N TYR A 573 -11.17 -14.71 -21.87
CA TYR A 573 -11.71 -14.29 -23.17
C TYR A 573 -13.25 -14.33 -23.15
N ALA A 574 -13.87 -13.35 -23.81
CA ALA A 574 -15.32 -13.20 -23.87
C ALA A 574 -15.96 -14.40 -24.60
N GLU A 575 -15.39 -14.76 -25.75
CA GLU A 575 -15.73 -15.97 -26.51
C GLU A 575 -14.69 -17.06 -26.23
N PRO A 576 -15.09 -18.27 -25.78
CA PRO A 576 -14.15 -19.34 -25.46
C PRO A 576 -13.54 -19.94 -26.74
N GLY A 577 -12.22 -20.09 -26.72
CA GLY A 577 -11.44 -20.75 -27.77
C GLY A 577 -11.10 -22.19 -27.40
N GLU A 578 -11.00 -23.05 -28.42
CA GLU A 578 -10.76 -24.50 -28.25
C GLU A 578 -9.42 -24.83 -27.57
N ASN A 579 -8.44 -23.92 -27.63
CA ASN A 579 -7.10 -24.10 -27.06
C ASN A 579 -6.75 -23.02 -26.02
N ASP A 580 -7.73 -22.32 -25.44
CA ASP A 580 -7.45 -21.23 -24.49
C ASP A 580 -6.73 -21.72 -23.21
N PHE A 581 -6.72 -23.04 -22.96
CA PHE A 581 -5.97 -23.66 -21.87
C PHE A 581 -4.46 -23.80 -22.15
N GLU A 582 -4.02 -23.64 -23.40
CA GLU A 582 -2.59 -23.61 -23.74
C GLU A 582 -2.10 -22.15 -23.74
N ILE A 583 -1.22 -21.79 -22.80
CA ILE A 583 -0.55 -20.48 -22.87
C ILE A 583 0.38 -20.47 -24.09
N ASN A 584 0.08 -19.60 -25.04
CA ASN A 584 0.97 -19.32 -26.16
C ASN A 584 2.12 -18.42 -25.68
N VAL A 585 3.24 -19.06 -25.31
CA VAL A 585 4.42 -18.38 -24.76
C VAL A 585 4.95 -17.29 -25.69
N ASP A 586 4.90 -17.50 -27.01
CA ASP A 586 5.36 -16.47 -27.97
C ASP A 586 4.47 -15.23 -27.91
N ASP A 587 3.15 -15.39 -27.80
CA ASP A 587 2.22 -14.26 -27.68
C ASP A 587 2.44 -13.54 -26.37
N TYR A 588 2.52 -14.28 -25.26
CA TYR A 588 2.70 -13.72 -23.93
C TYR A 588 4.02 -12.95 -23.80
N MET A 589 5.13 -13.53 -24.26
CA MET A 589 6.43 -12.83 -24.25
C MET A 589 6.45 -11.63 -25.20
N THR A 590 5.75 -11.71 -26.34
CA THR A 590 5.59 -10.55 -27.23
C THR A 590 4.83 -9.43 -26.51
N SER A 591 3.74 -9.75 -25.81
CA SER A 591 2.97 -8.77 -25.04
C SER A 591 3.79 -8.11 -23.94
N ILE A 592 4.58 -8.88 -23.19
CA ILE A 592 5.48 -8.33 -22.15
C ILE A 592 6.48 -7.36 -22.77
N VAL A 593 7.24 -7.81 -23.79
CA VAL A 593 8.32 -7.01 -24.37
C VAL A 593 7.78 -5.76 -25.05
N MET A 594 6.67 -5.88 -25.77
CA MET A 594 6.01 -4.73 -26.36
C MET A 594 5.50 -3.77 -25.29
N GLY A 595 4.97 -4.29 -24.18
CA GLY A 595 4.40 -3.54 -23.08
C GLY A 595 5.32 -2.54 -22.40
N TYR A 596 6.63 -2.81 -22.33
CA TYR A 596 7.61 -1.87 -21.77
C TYR A 596 8.46 -1.15 -22.83
N MET A 597 8.55 -1.69 -24.06
CA MET A 597 9.32 -1.06 -25.15
C MET A 597 8.51 -0.03 -25.94
N ASP A 598 7.19 -0.20 -26.11
CA ASP A 598 6.32 0.79 -26.76
C ASP A 598 6.06 1.95 -25.77
N THR A 599 7.03 2.86 -25.72
CA THR A 599 7.08 3.97 -24.76
C THR A 599 6.02 5.04 -25.04
N ASN A 600 5.52 5.14 -26.27
CA ASN A 600 4.48 6.10 -26.62
C ASN A 600 3.07 5.48 -26.57
N MET A 601 2.97 4.17 -26.36
CA MET A 601 1.76 3.36 -26.31
C MET A 601 0.88 3.49 -27.57
N ASP A 602 1.49 3.57 -28.76
CA ASP A 602 0.77 3.65 -30.04
C ASP A 602 0.44 2.28 -30.65
N GLY A 603 0.90 1.19 -30.01
CA GLY A 603 0.68 -0.18 -30.46
C GLY A 603 1.67 -0.60 -31.55
N GLN A 604 2.80 0.09 -31.68
CA GLN A 604 3.87 -0.25 -32.60
C GLN A 604 5.23 -0.07 -31.93
N ILE A 605 6.17 -0.97 -32.22
CA ILE A 605 7.56 -0.80 -31.78
C ILE A 605 8.35 -0.10 -32.88
N ALA A 606 8.81 1.12 -32.62
CA ALA A 606 9.70 1.84 -33.51
C ALA A 606 11.18 1.50 -33.24
N LEU A 607 12.04 1.60 -34.27
CA LEU A 607 13.49 1.44 -34.11
C LEU A 607 14.11 2.40 -33.10
N THR A 608 13.50 3.57 -32.88
CA THR A 608 13.96 4.55 -31.88
C THR A 608 13.73 4.11 -30.45
N GLU A 609 12.76 3.23 -30.22
CA GLU A 609 12.41 2.70 -28.91
C GLU A 609 13.24 1.47 -28.54
N MET A 610 13.85 0.81 -29.53
CA MET A 610 14.78 -0.29 -29.27
C MET A 610 16.07 0.19 -28.57
N PRO A 611 16.71 -0.65 -27.74
CA PRO A 611 17.96 -0.33 -27.04
C PRO A 611 19.06 0.13 -28.00
N GLU A 612 19.75 1.23 -27.67
CA GLU A 612 20.72 1.89 -28.57
C GLU A 612 21.79 0.91 -29.11
N GLY A 613 22.30 0.02 -28.25
CA GLY A 613 23.30 -1.00 -28.62
C GLY A 613 22.80 -2.04 -29.62
N ALA A 614 21.49 -2.25 -29.71
CA ALA A 614 20.86 -3.25 -30.57
C ALA A 614 20.32 -2.67 -31.89
N ARG A 615 20.03 -1.35 -31.93
CA ARG A 615 19.41 -0.67 -33.08
C ARG A 615 20.09 -0.98 -34.41
N GLN A 616 21.42 -0.86 -34.49
CA GLN A 616 22.16 -1.02 -35.75
C GLN A 616 22.04 -2.42 -36.35
N SER A 617 22.09 -3.46 -35.51
CA SER A 617 21.90 -4.85 -35.95
C SER A 617 20.46 -5.16 -36.33
N MET A 618 19.49 -4.41 -35.80
CA MET A 618 18.07 -4.65 -35.99
C MET A 618 17.45 -3.93 -37.20
N VAL A 619 18.12 -2.90 -37.78
CA VAL A 619 17.59 -2.12 -38.90
C VAL A 619 17.11 -2.97 -40.08
N LEU A 620 17.92 -3.95 -40.52
CA LEU A 620 17.60 -4.76 -41.70
C LEU A 620 16.45 -5.75 -41.44
N PRO A 621 16.47 -6.57 -40.36
CA PRO A 621 15.31 -7.37 -39.95
C PRO A 621 14.03 -6.54 -39.80
N PHE A 622 14.12 -5.38 -39.13
CA PHE A 622 13.00 -4.48 -38.90
C PHE A 622 12.38 -4.01 -40.23
N THR A 623 13.20 -3.49 -41.15
CA THR A 623 12.72 -3.00 -42.46
C THR A 623 12.08 -4.11 -43.32
N ILE A 624 12.45 -5.37 -43.10
CA ILE A 624 11.84 -6.52 -43.80
C ILE A 624 10.47 -6.86 -43.21
N LEU A 625 10.29 -6.68 -41.91
CA LEU A 625 9.08 -7.07 -41.18
C LEU A 625 8.04 -5.95 -41.11
N ASP A 626 8.46 -4.68 -41.16
CA ASP A 626 7.62 -3.49 -41.37
C ASP A 626 7.07 -3.50 -42.81
N LYS A 627 6.10 -4.38 -43.05
CA LYS A 627 5.54 -4.67 -44.38
C LYS A 627 4.70 -3.51 -44.89
N ASP A 628 4.04 -2.78 -43.99
CA ASP A 628 3.18 -1.66 -44.32
C ASP A 628 3.93 -0.32 -44.38
N LYS A 629 5.20 -0.28 -43.96
CA LYS A 629 6.07 0.90 -43.93
C LYS A 629 5.52 1.99 -43.03
N SER A 630 4.88 1.59 -41.95
CA SER A 630 4.36 2.48 -40.92
C SER A 630 5.49 3.16 -40.15
N GLY A 631 6.69 2.56 -40.13
CA GLY A 631 7.81 3.01 -39.31
C GLY A 631 7.85 2.33 -37.93
N GLY A 632 6.91 1.42 -37.67
CA GLY A 632 6.78 0.63 -36.45
C GLY A 632 6.41 -0.83 -36.77
N LEU A 633 6.68 -1.76 -35.86
CA LEU A 633 6.17 -3.13 -35.95
C LEU A 633 4.92 -3.25 -35.08
N ASP A 634 3.77 -3.51 -35.70
CA ASP A 634 2.55 -3.90 -34.97
C ASP A 634 2.75 -5.23 -34.21
N PHE A 635 1.78 -5.62 -33.37
CA PHE A 635 1.87 -6.84 -32.55
C PHE A 635 2.23 -8.10 -33.37
N ASP A 636 1.56 -8.33 -34.51
CA ASP A 636 1.78 -9.52 -35.35
C ASP A 636 3.16 -9.52 -36.02
N GLN A 637 3.60 -8.35 -36.49
CA GLN A 637 4.91 -8.16 -37.09
C GLN A 637 6.02 -8.30 -36.04
N PHE A 638 5.83 -7.72 -34.86
CA PHE A 638 6.77 -7.79 -33.75
C PHE A 638 6.87 -9.20 -33.18
N ARG A 639 5.75 -9.91 -33.05
CA ARG A 639 5.72 -11.34 -32.73
C ARG A 639 6.56 -12.16 -33.71
N GLN A 640 6.35 -11.95 -35.01
CA GLN A 640 7.16 -12.63 -36.05
C GLN A 640 8.65 -12.31 -35.89
N PHE A 641 8.99 -11.06 -35.56
CA PHE A 641 10.35 -10.63 -35.28
C PHE A 641 10.95 -11.35 -34.07
N MET A 642 10.23 -11.40 -32.95
CA MET A 642 10.65 -12.06 -31.71
C MET A 642 10.92 -13.55 -31.92
N VAL A 643 10.03 -14.24 -32.63
CA VAL A 643 10.19 -15.67 -32.95
C VAL A 643 11.38 -15.92 -33.88
N GLN A 644 11.56 -15.10 -34.93
CA GLN A 644 12.65 -15.29 -35.90
C GLN A 644 14.04 -15.00 -35.33
N THR A 645 14.12 -14.05 -34.40
CA THR A 645 15.38 -13.66 -33.74
C THR A 645 15.70 -14.53 -32.53
N GLY A 646 14.76 -15.38 -32.09
CA GLY A 646 14.87 -16.18 -30.87
C GLY A 646 14.71 -15.35 -29.60
N MET A 647 14.30 -14.08 -29.69
CA MET A 647 14.08 -13.23 -28.51
C MET A 647 12.92 -13.72 -27.64
N SER A 648 11.89 -14.35 -28.21
CA SER A 648 10.84 -15.00 -27.41
C SER A 648 11.36 -16.20 -26.59
N GLN A 649 12.53 -16.74 -26.96
CA GLN A 649 13.19 -17.86 -26.28
C GLN A 649 14.46 -17.43 -25.53
N ASN A 650 14.86 -16.16 -25.63
CA ASN A 650 16.09 -15.68 -25.03
C ASN A 650 15.83 -15.34 -23.55
N ARG A 651 16.04 -16.36 -22.72
CA ARG A 651 15.76 -16.37 -21.28
C ARG A 651 16.70 -15.47 -20.45
N SER A 652 17.73 -14.89 -21.09
CA SER A 652 18.66 -13.93 -20.48
C SER A 652 18.12 -12.51 -20.36
N LEU A 653 16.82 -12.28 -20.59
CA LEU A 653 16.18 -10.98 -20.33
C LEU A 653 15.87 -10.80 -18.83
N VAL A 654 16.12 -11.83 -18.02
CA VAL A 654 15.85 -11.93 -16.59
C VAL A 654 17.11 -12.28 -15.79
N GLU A 655 18.20 -12.65 -16.47
CA GLU A 655 19.56 -12.85 -15.91
C GLU A 655 20.42 -11.62 -16.18
#